data_AF-A0A914UWH9-F1
#
_entry.id   AF-A0A914UWH9-F1
#
_cell.length_a   1.000
_cell.length_b   1.000
_cell.length_c   1.000
_cell.angle_alpha   90.00
_cell.angle_beta   90.00
_cell.angle_gamma   90.00
#
_symmetry.space_group_name_H-M   'P 1'
#
loop_
_entity.id
_entity.type
_entity.pdbx_description
1 polymer ?
#
loop_
_entity_poly.entity_id
_entity_poly.type
_entity_poly.pdbx_seq_one_letter_code
_entity_poly.pdbx_strand_id
1 'polypeptide(L)'
;MTTGAGACKDAGHAVRGSPPNFSEVEDGVVSNHFVAKHFTISCLGSCAYTLEYALSHPIIQMNASPLTIARCNAIKDSETKATLIEWTHKWRALEQWMGKVGTYADETFNFWRERCPQNDAYTTLKKPGRFVVSHDEKSSAECQVKLVQGTSGTNKTWQSLVVFNDSIAVIERKEYSLFEFPLVWVNPVTHDMKHLVRLLSPENDVTVEFSSAQAKTDFAQSAGLWRRRVPLEKTRDGTAALPVRRQGSHSFSAKHPTFSSCRYEGGWIDAKPHGSGKLYWPDGRMYIGRFRDGVIQGLGTMRVPVEGTAMVDGRRLVDTMTGVWKNGKLNGLALVQYASGSSYEGYMKESLKHGHGVLRASNSHNLYVGAWRDDKKQGYGVFSTQRERYLGMWFDDLRHGLGAVVTIDGVFHEGLFEKDRLVKGKLLCTDGTIYDGEFNGTGICNGKGTLYVTPSDKIEGMMFGNLLAAGQLKLSNAVYSKTTFNPGTPVTSSLLEDYDRSVLLNSSTWTVPADQKWTEMFEQFISEELGIPHGARPDTTTVWSAIAASMSKIKMADCSLGIAFDDRLEKVPTDVDAEWTAVYYEMGCDFWTMAMASKFHPLSRLVQGLVEVFASSYNNIAAHKSLVDHAVVEFRSIVRRTYSVMRYLFPSLPPESEMHSFVPLPIGEDRPSEIPPTACDFVLGDFLSRSYAVLQTVYAVGCEEMDARYWERATLLNTRSDVTLLDFLDVKRHLWPIEIQEGNVLDTPMICATAKKQYYKSAINTLQLLNSVFTPTAKLRVLNDTFAEVNKCVSLHASAGDKHVWNTDDLFPVFLFVVVRAQLQRLGATIRMIDDLTPQLNRLGQIELMFTTLKASYYQIIKEKSLP
;
A
#
# COMPACT_ATOMS: atom_id res chain seq x y z
N MET A 1 39.90 -19.48 -49.85
CA MET A 1 41.29 -19.97 -49.66
C MET A 1 41.23 -21.46 -49.39
N THR A 2 42.07 -22.23 -50.07
CA THR A 2 42.33 -23.67 -49.86
C THR A 2 42.88 -23.93 -48.44
N THR A 3 42.74 -25.10 -47.82
CA THR A 3 43.29 -26.40 -48.27
C THR A 3 42.44 -27.64 -47.91
N GLY A 4 42.49 -28.67 -48.78
CA GLY A 4 42.19 -30.07 -48.42
C GLY A 4 43.40 -30.73 -47.72
N ALA A 5 43.48 -32.04 -47.47
CA ALA A 5 42.65 -33.22 -47.83
C ALA A 5 42.82 -34.29 -46.70
N GLY A 6 42.19 -35.47 -46.65
CA GLY A 6 41.23 -36.17 -47.52
C GLY A 6 40.99 -37.62 -47.05
N ALA A 7 40.27 -38.41 -47.85
CA ALA A 7 40.02 -39.87 -47.76
C ALA A 7 38.91 -40.42 -46.79
N CYS A 8 37.81 -40.89 -47.41
CA CYS A 8 37.05 -42.15 -47.20
C CYS A 8 37.14 -42.89 -45.84
N LYS A 9 36.08 -43.42 -45.21
CA LYS A 9 34.73 -43.87 -45.65
C LYS A 9 33.88 -44.19 -44.36
N ASP A 10 32.58 -44.52 -44.33
CA ASP A 10 31.54 -44.83 -45.34
C ASP A 10 30.09 -44.54 -44.81
N ALA A 11 29.08 -44.89 -45.61
CA ALA A 11 27.62 -44.97 -45.41
C ALA A 11 26.95 -44.85 -44.01
N GLY A 12 25.92 -43.97 -43.92
CA GLY A 12 24.83 -44.09 -42.93
C GLY A 12 23.99 -42.83 -42.67
N HIS A 13 22.95 -42.55 -43.48
CA HIS A 13 21.92 -41.55 -43.13
C HIS A 13 20.53 -41.89 -43.66
N ALA A 14 19.54 -41.83 -42.77
CA ALA A 14 18.11 -41.76 -43.10
C ALA A 14 17.56 -40.37 -42.73
N VAL A 15 16.64 -39.84 -43.54
CA VAL A 15 16.20 -38.44 -43.50
C VAL A 15 14.78 -38.31 -42.94
N ARG A 16 14.51 -37.24 -42.17
CA ARG A 16 13.18 -36.88 -41.65
C ARG A 16 12.26 -36.35 -42.76
N GLY A 17 10.97 -36.67 -42.70
CA GLY A 17 9.91 -36.04 -43.50
C GLY A 17 8.68 -35.70 -42.65
N SER A 18 8.09 -34.53 -42.88
CA SER A 18 6.97 -33.96 -42.13
C SER A 18 5.59 -34.55 -42.55
N PRO A 19 4.55 -34.48 -41.72
CA PRO A 19 3.21 -34.97 -42.07
C PRO A 19 2.41 -33.95 -42.93
N PRO A 20 1.48 -34.40 -43.78
CA PRO A 20 0.52 -33.53 -44.46
C PRO A 20 -0.73 -33.26 -43.60
N ASN A 21 -1.29 -32.06 -43.74
CA ASN A 21 -2.65 -31.75 -43.30
C ASN A 21 -3.67 -32.30 -44.31
N PHE A 22 -4.80 -32.83 -43.84
CA PHE A 22 -6.05 -32.85 -44.59
C PHE A 22 -7.23 -32.56 -43.66
N SER A 23 -8.03 -31.58 -44.05
CA SER A 23 -9.29 -31.17 -43.43
C SER A 23 -10.48 -31.60 -44.29
N GLU A 24 -11.66 -31.68 -43.67
CA GLU A 24 -13.00 -31.74 -44.30
C GLU A 24 -13.32 -32.94 -45.22
N VAL A 25 -14.16 -33.86 -44.71
CA VAL A 25 -15.29 -34.47 -45.44
C VAL A 25 -16.45 -34.69 -44.45
N GLU A 26 -17.67 -34.33 -44.85
CA GLU A 26 -18.92 -34.49 -44.07
C GLU A 26 -19.52 -35.92 -44.15
N ASP A 27 -20.52 -36.16 -43.30
CA ASP A 27 -21.62 -37.14 -43.41
C ASP A 27 -21.43 -38.43 -44.24
N GLY A 28 -21.45 -39.58 -43.55
CA GLY A 28 -21.57 -40.88 -44.22
C GLY A 28 -21.75 -42.06 -43.26
N VAL A 29 -22.94 -42.65 -43.24
CA VAL A 29 -23.22 -43.95 -42.61
C VAL A 29 -22.43 -45.04 -43.34
N VAL A 30 -21.47 -45.71 -42.67
CA VAL A 30 -20.88 -46.96 -43.19
C VAL A 30 -20.76 -48.01 -42.10
N SER A 31 -21.24 -49.21 -42.46
CA SER A 31 -21.27 -50.46 -41.71
C SER A 31 -19.90 -50.98 -41.27
N ASN A 32 -19.88 -51.68 -40.13
CA ASN A 32 -18.86 -52.69 -39.80
C ASN A 32 -18.66 -53.65 -40.99
N HIS A 33 -17.44 -53.72 -41.54
CA HIS A 33 -16.75 -54.93 -42.04
C HIS A 33 -15.42 -54.49 -42.68
N PHE A 34 -14.27 -54.78 -42.06
CA PHE A 34 -12.99 -54.75 -42.78
C PHE A 34 -12.03 -55.85 -42.32
N VAL A 35 -11.22 -56.28 -43.28
CA VAL A 35 -10.48 -57.55 -43.28
C VAL A 35 -9.14 -57.44 -42.56
N ALA A 36 -8.84 -58.42 -41.69
CA ALA A 36 -7.52 -58.55 -41.09
C ALA A 36 -6.47 -59.01 -42.12
N LYS A 37 -5.33 -58.31 -42.20
CA LYS A 37 -4.10 -58.80 -42.84
C LYS A 37 -3.01 -58.99 -41.80
N HIS A 38 -2.40 -60.17 -41.79
CA HIS A 38 -1.34 -60.54 -40.87
C HIS A 38 -0.08 -59.67 -41.05
N PHE A 39 0.50 -59.24 -39.92
CA PHE A 39 1.90 -58.81 -39.84
C PHE A 39 2.66 -59.77 -38.92
N THR A 40 3.67 -60.43 -39.47
CA THR A 40 4.68 -61.20 -38.72
C THR A 40 6.01 -60.45 -38.82
N ILE A 41 6.53 -59.97 -37.69
CA ILE A 41 7.82 -59.27 -37.61
C ILE A 41 8.75 -60.03 -36.67
N SER A 42 9.91 -60.43 -37.19
CA SER A 42 10.95 -61.16 -36.46
C SER A 42 12.20 -60.28 -36.28
N CYS A 43 12.27 -59.50 -35.20
CA CYS A 43 13.54 -59.02 -34.63
C CYS A 43 13.36 -58.30 -33.27
N LEU A 44 14.31 -58.50 -32.35
CA LEU A 44 14.23 -58.07 -30.93
C LEU A 44 14.15 -56.55 -30.73
N GLY A 45 14.76 -55.74 -31.61
CA GLY A 45 14.68 -54.28 -31.53
C GLY A 45 13.32 -53.68 -31.90
N SER A 46 12.45 -54.46 -32.56
CA SER A 46 11.13 -53.96 -33.02
C SER A 46 10.14 -53.77 -31.88
N CYS A 47 10.19 -54.59 -30.83
CA CYS A 47 9.07 -54.73 -29.88
C CYS A 47 8.70 -53.42 -29.15
N ALA A 48 9.69 -52.58 -28.78
CA ALA A 48 9.42 -51.31 -28.12
C ALA A 48 8.69 -50.32 -29.05
N TYR A 49 9.20 -50.12 -30.26
CA TYR A 49 8.56 -49.29 -31.28
C TYR A 49 7.18 -49.83 -31.71
N THR A 50 6.99 -51.15 -31.79
CA THR A 50 5.69 -51.74 -32.12
C THR A 50 4.66 -51.50 -30.99
N LEU A 51 5.07 -51.55 -29.72
CA LEU A 51 4.22 -51.22 -28.56
C LEU A 51 3.88 -49.73 -28.50
N GLU A 52 4.86 -48.85 -28.71
CA GLU A 52 4.69 -47.40 -28.71
C GLU A 52 3.78 -46.94 -29.86
N TYR A 53 3.95 -47.52 -31.06
CA TYR A 53 3.08 -47.29 -32.20
C TYR A 53 1.65 -47.81 -31.97
N ALA A 54 1.48 -49.03 -31.43
CA ALA A 54 0.16 -49.59 -31.13
C ALA A 54 -0.62 -48.77 -30.08
N LEU A 55 0.06 -48.23 -29.07
CA LEU A 55 -0.55 -47.38 -28.03
C LEU A 55 -0.94 -45.98 -28.54
N SER A 56 -0.34 -45.51 -29.64
CA SER A 56 -0.72 -44.24 -30.27
C SER A 56 -1.98 -44.31 -31.14
N HIS A 57 -2.44 -45.51 -31.52
CA HIS A 57 -3.56 -45.72 -32.44
C HIS A 57 -4.54 -46.80 -31.92
N PRO A 58 -5.50 -46.46 -31.04
CA PRO A 58 -6.31 -47.42 -30.28
C PRO A 58 -7.33 -48.25 -31.10
N ILE A 59 -7.40 -48.07 -32.42
CA ILE A 59 -8.31 -48.79 -33.33
C ILE A 59 -7.70 -50.12 -33.84
N ILE A 60 -6.38 -50.32 -33.69
CA ILE A 60 -5.72 -51.55 -34.15
C ILE A 60 -5.86 -52.64 -33.08
N GLN A 61 -6.79 -53.59 -33.29
CA GLN A 61 -6.81 -54.86 -32.55
C GLN A 61 -5.56 -55.70 -32.91
N MET A 62 -4.44 -55.42 -32.27
CA MET A 62 -3.33 -56.37 -32.23
C MET A 62 -3.68 -57.49 -31.23
N ASN A 63 -4.01 -58.68 -31.74
CA ASN A 63 -4.02 -59.92 -30.95
C ASN A 63 -2.60 -60.32 -30.54
N ALA A 64 -1.96 -59.50 -29.70
CA ALA A 64 -0.66 -59.75 -29.11
C ALA A 64 -0.80 -60.80 -28.00
N SER A 65 -0.75 -62.08 -28.39
CA SER A 65 -0.89 -63.19 -27.44
C SER A 65 0.12 -63.10 -26.27
N PRO A 66 -0.20 -63.63 -25.07
CA PRO A 66 0.71 -63.64 -23.91
C PRO A 66 2.10 -64.27 -24.15
N LEU A 67 2.24 -65.04 -25.23
CA LEU A 67 3.48 -65.68 -25.67
C LEU A 67 4.61 -64.69 -26.02
N THR A 68 4.29 -63.45 -26.43
CA THR A 68 5.31 -62.46 -26.82
C THR A 68 6.08 -61.95 -25.59
N ILE A 69 5.39 -61.73 -24.46
CA ILE A 69 6.01 -61.28 -23.20
C ILE A 69 6.83 -62.41 -22.56
N ALA A 70 6.36 -63.67 -22.66
CA ALA A 70 7.07 -64.83 -22.13
C ALA A 70 8.48 -65.04 -22.74
N ARG A 71 8.70 -64.60 -23.98
CA ARG A 71 10.01 -64.66 -24.67
C ARG A 71 11.03 -63.62 -24.17
N CYS A 72 10.62 -62.60 -23.41
CA CYS A 72 11.53 -61.56 -22.89
C CYS A 72 12.31 -61.97 -21.62
N ASN A 73 12.07 -63.16 -21.06
CA ASN A 73 12.80 -63.68 -19.90
C ASN A 73 14.31 -63.94 -20.14
N ALA A 74 14.80 -63.78 -21.38
CA ALA A 74 16.21 -63.91 -21.74
C ALA A 74 17.05 -62.61 -21.57
N ILE A 75 16.44 -61.50 -21.14
CA ILE A 75 17.15 -60.22 -20.95
C ILE A 75 17.92 -60.25 -19.60
N LYS A 76 19.25 -60.04 -19.68
CA LYS A 76 20.17 -60.06 -18.53
C LYS A 76 20.40 -58.70 -17.86
N ASP A 77 20.11 -57.60 -18.56
CA ASP A 77 20.26 -56.25 -18.02
C ASP A 77 19.11 -55.91 -17.05
N SER A 78 19.42 -55.20 -15.97
CA SER A 78 18.46 -54.98 -14.86
C SER A 78 17.54 -53.80 -15.08
N GLU A 79 18.00 -52.76 -15.77
CA GLU A 79 17.26 -51.50 -15.98
C GLU A 79 16.20 -51.66 -17.09
N THR A 80 16.57 -52.32 -18.19
CA THR A 80 15.61 -52.77 -19.21
C THR A 80 14.61 -53.80 -18.67
N LYS A 81 14.98 -54.63 -17.69
CA LYS A 81 14.07 -55.58 -17.05
C LYS A 81 13.10 -54.89 -16.08
N ALA A 82 13.55 -53.90 -15.32
CA ALA A 82 12.69 -53.11 -14.43
C ALA A 82 11.64 -52.32 -15.22
N THR A 83 12.06 -51.63 -16.28
CA THR A 83 11.14 -50.94 -17.19
C THR A 83 10.17 -51.91 -17.88
N LEU A 84 10.62 -53.07 -18.37
CA LEU A 84 9.72 -54.07 -18.97
C LEU A 84 8.66 -54.59 -17.97
N ILE A 85 9.02 -54.75 -16.69
CA ILE A 85 8.08 -55.11 -15.62
C ILE A 85 7.07 -53.97 -15.40
N GLU A 86 7.52 -52.72 -15.31
CA GLU A 86 6.64 -51.55 -15.18
C GLU A 86 5.66 -51.44 -16.36
N TRP A 87 6.14 -51.61 -17.60
CA TRP A 87 5.32 -51.63 -18.81
C TRP A 87 4.35 -52.81 -18.85
N THR A 88 4.75 -53.99 -18.36
CA THR A 88 3.84 -55.16 -18.22
C THR A 88 2.74 -54.89 -17.20
N HIS A 89 3.06 -54.19 -16.10
CA HIS A 89 2.05 -53.74 -15.13
C HIS A 89 1.11 -52.68 -15.72
N LYS A 90 1.64 -51.69 -16.45
CA LYS A 90 0.82 -50.69 -17.18
C LYS A 90 -0.09 -51.35 -18.21
N TRP A 91 0.41 -52.31 -19.00
CA TRP A 91 -0.38 -53.04 -19.99
C TRP A 91 -1.47 -53.90 -19.35
N ARG A 92 -1.16 -54.67 -18.29
CA ARG A 92 -2.19 -55.43 -17.55
C ARG A 92 -3.25 -54.52 -16.91
N ALA A 93 -2.84 -53.35 -16.40
CA ALA A 93 -3.78 -52.36 -15.91
C ALA A 93 -4.66 -51.80 -17.05
N LEU A 94 -4.09 -51.60 -18.25
CA LEU A 94 -4.81 -51.19 -19.45
C LEU A 94 -5.79 -52.28 -19.93
N GLU A 95 -5.39 -53.55 -20.00
CA GLU A 95 -6.28 -54.68 -20.34
C GLU A 95 -7.44 -54.81 -19.33
N GLN A 96 -7.15 -54.77 -18.03
CA GLN A 96 -8.18 -54.78 -16.99
C GLN A 96 -9.10 -53.56 -17.07
N TRP A 97 -8.57 -52.41 -17.49
CA TRP A 97 -9.36 -51.19 -17.70
C TRP A 97 -10.21 -51.28 -18.97
N MET A 98 -9.67 -51.76 -20.09
CA MET A 98 -10.40 -51.98 -21.34
C MET A 98 -11.50 -53.03 -21.19
N GLY A 99 -11.23 -54.12 -20.45
CA GLY A 99 -12.25 -55.12 -20.10
C GLY A 99 -13.41 -54.49 -19.30
N LYS A 100 -13.10 -53.66 -18.29
CA LYS A 100 -14.11 -52.90 -17.54
C LYS A 100 -14.83 -51.85 -18.39
N VAL A 101 -14.14 -51.18 -19.32
CA VAL A 101 -14.75 -50.24 -20.25
C VAL A 101 -15.69 -50.96 -21.23
N GLY A 102 -15.36 -52.19 -21.64
CA GLY A 102 -16.24 -53.08 -22.38
C GLY A 102 -17.53 -53.38 -21.60
N THR A 103 -17.43 -53.85 -20.36
CA THR A 103 -18.63 -54.14 -19.54
C THR A 103 -19.47 -52.87 -19.30
N TYR A 104 -18.84 -51.73 -18.99
CA TYR A 104 -19.57 -50.45 -18.85
C TYR A 104 -20.21 -49.99 -20.17
N ALA A 105 -19.61 -50.28 -21.33
CA ALA A 105 -20.18 -49.95 -22.63
C ALA A 105 -21.41 -50.81 -22.95
N ASP A 106 -21.34 -52.12 -22.68
CA ASP A 106 -22.45 -53.05 -22.83
C ASP A 106 -23.61 -52.73 -21.86
N GLU A 107 -23.31 -52.48 -20.58
CA GLU A 107 -24.27 -52.01 -19.57
C GLU A 107 -24.94 -50.69 -20.00
N THR A 108 -24.15 -49.73 -20.49
CA THR A 108 -24.65 -48.44 -20.99
C THR A 108 -25.53 -48.60 -22.22
N PHE A 109 -25.16 -49.48 -23.15
CA PHE A 109 -25.94 -49.76 -24.35
C PHE A 109 -27.29 -50.41 -23.99
N ASN A 110 -27.28 -51.42 -23.13
CA ASN A 110 -28.48 -52.10 -22.63
C ASN A 110 -29.40 -51.12 -21.88
N PHE A 111 -28.83 -50.32 -20.96
CA PHE A 111 -29.56 -49.30 -20.20
C PHE A 111 -30.29 -48.29 -21.11
N TRP A 112 -29.59 -47.69 -22.08
CA TRP A 112 -30.21 -46.74 -23.00
C TRP A 112 -31.24 -47.40 -23.92
N ARG A 113 -30.99 -48.63 -24.39
CA ARG A 113 -31.94 -49.40 -25.21
C ARG A 113 -33.26 -49.63 -24.48
N GLU A 114 -33.21 -49.94 -23.19
CA GLU A 114 -34.38 -50.31 -22.40
C GLU A 114 -35.12 -49.12 -21.79
N ARG A 115 -34.42 -48.05 -21.39
CA ARG A 115 -35.03 -46.90 -20.70
C ARG A 115 -35.45 -45.75 -21.63
N CYS A 116 -34.74 -45.48 -22.73
CA CYS A 116 -35.12 -44.40 -23.66
C CYS A 116 -36.54 -44.53 -24.25
N PRO A 117 -37.04 -45.72 -24.65
CA PRO A 117 -38.40 -45.86 -25.18
C PRO A 117 -39.51 -45.62 -24.14
N GLN A 118 -39.18 -45.63 -22.84
CA GLN A 118 -40.17 -45.59 -21.76
C GLN A 118 -40.43 -44.17 -21.22
N ASN A 119 -39.49 -43.23 -21.43
CA ASN A 119 -39.57 -41.90 -20.83
C ASN A 119 -38.60 -40.89 -21.50
N ASP A 120 -39.15 -39.77 -21.96
CA ASP A 120 -38.46 -38.66 -22.64
C ASP A 120 -37.23 -38.16 -21.86
N ALA A 121 -37.27 -38.15 -20.52
CA ALA A 121 -36.19 -37.66 -19.67
C ALA A 121 -34.85 -38.40 -19.89
N TYR A 122 -34.88 -39.69 -20.20
CA TYR A 122 -33.67 -40.45 -20.51
C TYR A 122 -33.08 -40.07 -21.87
N THR A 123 -33.92 -39.69 -22.85
CA THR A 123 -33.43 -39.28 -24.17
C THR A 123 -32.60 -37.99 -24.08
N THR A 124 -33.02 -37.03 -23.25
CA THR A 124 -32.28 -35.79 -22.96
C THR A 124 -31.01 -35.98 -22.13
N LEU A 125 -30.89 -37.09 -21.39
CA LEU A 125 -29.70 -37.40 -20.59
C LEU A 125 -28.57 -38.06 -21.42
N LYS A 126 -28.84 -38.48 -22.66
CA LYS A 126 -27.87 -39.16 -23.53
C LYS A 126 -26.90 -38.16 -24.18
N LYS A 127 -25.65 -38.12 -23.70
CA LYS A 127 -24.55 -37.31 -24.26
C LYS A 127 -23.44 -38.23 -24.83
N PRO A 128 -22.69 -37.82 -25.87
CA PRO A 128 -21.48 -38.54 -26.32
C PRO A 128 -20.48 -38.69 -25.16
N GLY A 129 -19.91 -39.89 -25.00
CA GLY A 129 -18.95 -40.19 -23.92
C GLY A 129 -19.54 -40.38 -22.52
N ARG A 130 -20.87 -40.28 -22.35
CA ARG A 130 -21.55 -40.58 -21.08
C ARG A 130 -21.87 -42.07 -20.95
N PHE A 131 -21.34 -42.72 -19.92
CA PHE A 131 -21.57 -44.13 -19.59
C PHE A 131 -22.08 -44.29 -18.16
N VAL A 132 -22.88 -45.35 -17.94
CA VAL A 132 -23.48 -45.71 -16.66
C VAL A 132 -22.42 -46.39 -15.78
N VAL A 133 -22.38 -46.02 -14.50
CA VAL A 133 -21.50 -46.63 -13.48
C VAL A 133 -22.31 -47.49 -12.51
N SER A 134 -23.52 -47.04 -12.17
CA SER A 134 -24.51 -47.82 -11.41
C SER A 134 -25.91 -47.26 -11.62
N HIS A 135 -26.93 -48.11 -11.61
CA HIS A 135 -28.34 -47.71 -11.71
C HIS A 135 -29.22 -48.64 -10.88
N ASP A 136 -30.39 -48.17 -10.42
CA ASP A 136 -31.37 -49.05 -9.76
C ASP A 136 -31.94 -50.10 -10.73
N GLU A 137 -31.61 -51.36 -10.47
CA GLU A 137 -32.18 -52.52 -11.17
C GLU A 137 -33.60 -52.82 -10.67
N LYS A 138 -34.50 -53.14 -11.60
CA LYS A 138 -35.86 -53.60 -11.30
C LYS A 138 -35.87 -55.07 -10.85
N SER A 139 -35.31 -55.41 -9.67
CA SER A 139 -35.50 -56.76 -9.09
C SER A 139 -35.22 -56.91 -7.58
N SER A 140 -35.92 -56.15 -6.72
CA SER A 140 -36.37 -56.59 -5.38
C SER A 140 -37.11 -55.44 -4.67
N ALA A 141 -37.78 -55.73 -3.56
CA ALA A 141 -38.50 -54.72 -2.77
C ALA A 141 -37.57 -53.83 -1.91
N GLU A 142 -36.26 -53.82 -2.16
CA GLU A 142 -35.23 -53.36 -1.21
C GLU A 142 -34.56 -52.01 -1.57
N CYS A 143 -34.96 -51.35 -2.66
CA CYS A 143 -34.49 -50.01 -3.04
C CYS A 143 -35.66 -49.01 -3.28
N GLN A 144 -36.27 -48.50 -2.21
CA GLN A 144 -37.18 -47.35 -2.26
C GLN A 144 -36.43 -46.05 -1.96
N VAL A 145 -35.93 -45.41 -3.01
CA VAL A 145 -35.37 -44.05 -2.97
C VAL A 145 -36.48 -43.04 -2.64
N LYS A 146 -36.54 -42.57 -1.39
CA LYS A 146 -37.49 -41.52 -0.96
C LYS A 146 -36.77 -40.19 -0.76
N LEU A 147 -37.43 -39.10 -1.11
CA LEU A 147 -36.93 -37.75 -0.87
C LEU A 147 -37.50 -37.20 0.43
N VAL A 148 -36.61 -36.73 1.30
CA VAL A 148 -36.99 -36.01 2.53
C VAL A 148 -36.70 -34.53 2.33
N GLN A 149 -37.73 -33.72 2.10
CA GLN A 149 -37.67 -32.25 2.19
C GLN A 149 -38.31 -31.76 3.50
N GLY A 150 -37.79 -30.65 4.04
CA GLY A 150 -38.08 -30.22 5.40
C GLY A 150 -39.53 -29.78 5.67
N THR A 151 -40.08 -30.27 6.78
CA THR A 151 -41.18 -29.72 7.61
C THR A 151 -42.54 -29.36 7.01
N SER A 152 -42.75 -29.31 5.69
CA SER A 152 -44.09 -29.19 5.08
C SER A 152 -44.34 -30.33 4.09
N GLY A 153 -45.24 -31.25 4.45
CA GLY A 153 -45.27 -32.58 3.86
C GLY A 153 -45.84 -32.69 2.45
N THR A 154 -45.03 -33.24 1.54
CA THR A 154 -45.44 -34.30 0.61
C THR A 154 -44.28 -35.27 0.42
N ASN A 155 -44.46 -36.56 0.75
CA ASN A 155 -43.45 -37.59 0.46
C ASN A 155 -43.46 -37.93 -1.04
N LYS A 156 -42.52 -37.36 -1.80
CA LYS A 156 -42.31 -37.71 -3.20
C LYS A 156 -41.52 -39.02 -3.31
N THR A 157 -42.12 -40.04 -3.93
CA THR A 157 -41.47 -41.32 -4.28
C THR A 157 -40.83 -41.22 -5.66
N TRP A 158 -39.52 -41.38 -5.76
CA TRP A 158 -38.77 -41.24 -7.01
C TRP A 158 -38.71 -42.57 -7.77
N GLN A 159 -38.47 -42.52 -9.09
CA GLN A 159 -38.55 -43.71 -9.94
C GLN A 159 -37.19 -44.34 -10.29
N SER A 160 -36.10 -43.58 -10.24
CA SER A 160 -34.76 -44.07 -10.56
C SER A 160 -33.67 -43.11 -10.06
N LEU A 161 -32.63 -43.67 -9.44
CA LEU A 161 -31.34 -43.02 -9.22
C LEU A 161 -30.30 -43.63 -10.19
N VAL A 162 -29.49 -42.80 -10.85
CA VAL A 162 -28.48 -43.24 -11.83
C VAL A 162 -27.18 -42.48 -11.61
N VAL A 163 -26.07 -43.19 -11.54
CA VAL A 163 -24.72 -42.63 -11.48
C VAL A 163 -24.06 -42.83 -12.84
N PHE A 164 -23.72 -41.73 -13.51
CA PHE A 164 -22.91 -41.71 -14.72
C PHE A 164 -21.44 -41.40 -14.39
N ASN A 165 -20.59 -41.50 -15.40
CA ASN A 165 -19.18 -41.12 -15.35
C ASN A 165 -18.90 -39.61 -15.25
N ASP A 166 -19.91 -38.77 -15.45
CA ASP A 166 -19.80 -37.31 -15.43
C ASP A 166 -20.79 -36.64 -14.45
N SER A 167 -21.79 -37.38 -13.97
CA SER A 167 -22.92 -36.81 -13.22
C SER A 167 -23.71 -37.86 -12.45
N ILE A 168 -24.49 -37.45 -11.44
CA ILE A 168 -25.56 -38.25 -10.83
C ILE A 168 -26.90 -37.66 -11.29
N ALA A 169 -27.82 -38.50 -11.76
CA ALA A 169 -29.16 -38.10 -12.16
C ALA A 169 -30.20 -38.74 -11.24
N VAL A 170 -31.11 -37.91 -10.72
CA VAL A 170 -32.27 -38.33 -9.91
C VAL A 170 -33.52 -38.01 -10.73
N ILE A 171 -34.36 -39.01 -11.02
CA ILE A 171 -35.43 -38.90 -12.04
C ILE A 171 -36.83 -39.03 -11.41
N GLU A 172 -37.65 -37.99 -11.57
CA GLU A 172 -39.04 -37.90 -11.11
C GLU A 172 -39.98 -37.90 -12.33
N ARG A 173 -40.51 -39.07 -12.70
CA ARG A 173 -41.40 -39.22 -13.87
C ARG A 173 -40.74 -38.62 -15.11
N LYS A 174 -41.25 -37.49 -15.63
CA LYS A 174 -40.72 -36.82 -16.83
C LYS A 174 -39.63 -35.75 -16.55
N GLU A 175 -39.33 -35.46 -15.30
CA GLU A 175 -38.31 -34.48 -14.90
C GLU A 175 -37.08 -35.16 -14.28
N TYR A 176 -35.93 -34.49 -14.30
CA TYR A 176 -34.71 -34.99 -13.67
C TYR A 176 -33.92 -33.85 -13.01
N SER A 177 -33.28 -34.17 -11.88
CA SER A 177 -32.27 -33.33 -11.23
C SER A 177 -30.89 -33.90 -11.53
N LEU A 178 -30.04 -33.09 -12.16
CA LEU A 178 -28.66 -33.47 -12.50
C LEU A 178 -27.67 -32.86 -11.50
N PHE A 179 -26.69 -33.67 -11.11
CA PHE A 179 -25.60 -33.30 -10.21
C PHE A 179 -24.30 -33.57 -10.97
N GLU A 180 -23.73 -32.55 -11.61
CA GLU A 180 -22.54 -32.70 -12.45
C GLU A 180 -21.24 -32.68 -11.63
N PHE A 181 -20.35 -33.65 -11.88
CA PHE A 181 -19.05 -33.73 -11.22
C PHE A 181 -18.07 -32.70 -11.81
N PRO A 182 -17.09 -32.16 -11.04
CA PRO A 182 -16.69 -32.55 -9.68
C PRO A 182 -17.52 -31.94 -8.55
N LEU A 183 -18.58 -31.17 -8.85
CA LEU A 183 -19.26 -30.29 -7.88
C LEU A 183 -20.44 -30.97 -7.15
N VAL A 184 -20.26 -32.23 -6.73
CA VAL A 184 -21.30 -33.03 -6.03
C VAL A 184 -20.81 -33.56 -4.68
N TRP A 185 -21.31 -32.99 -3.59
CA TRP A 185 -21.09 -33.48 -2.23
C TRP A 185 -22.12 -34.57 -1.94
N VAL A 186 -21.64 -35.68 -1.39
CA VAL A 186 -22.44 -36.86 -1.04
C VAL A 186 -22.12 -37.11 0.42
N ASN A 187 -22.89 -36.47 1.29
CA ASN A 187 -22.60 -36.38 2.70
C ASN A 187 -23.51 -37.40 3.44
N PRO A 188 -22.95 -38.43 4.08
CA PRO A 188 -23.75 -39.32 4.92
C PRO A 188 -24.23 -38.52 6.14
N VAL A 189 -25.53 -38.55 6.40
CA VAL A 189 -26.08 -37.93 7.61
C VAL A 189 -25.72 -38.82 8.80
N THR A 190 -25.15 -38.22 9.85
CA THR A 190 -24.72 -38.90 11.08
C THR A 190 -25.86 -38.96 12.09
N HIS A 191 -25.94 -40.06 12.84
CA HIS A 191 -27.02 -40.39 13.81
C HIS A 191 -28.41 -40.74 13.23
N ASP A 192 -28.51 -41.12 11.95
CA ASP A 192 -29.80 -41.53 11.36
C ASP A 192 -30.14 -43.03 11.47
N MET A 193 -31.31 -43.30 12.04
CA MET A 193 -32.00 -44.60 12.02
C MET A 193 -32.59 -44.99 10.64
N LYS A 194 -32.46 -44.11 9.62
CA LYS A 194 -33.15 -44.22 8.32
C LYS A 194 -32.23 -44.20 7.09
N HIS A 195 -30.93 -44.46 7.27
CA HIS A 195 -29.96 -44.56 6.17
C HIS A 195 -29.97 -43.36 5.17
N LEU A 196 -30.14 -42.12 5.64
CA LEU A 196 -30.18 -40.94 4.76
C LEU A 196 -28.79 -40.58 4.19
N VAL A 197 -28.79 -40.01 2.99
CA VAL A 197 -27.63 -39.40 2.32
C VAL A 197 -28.05 -38.07 1.70
N ARG A 198 -27.29 -37.00 1.95
CA ARG A 198 -27.53 -35.69 1.34
C ARG A 198 -26.67 -35.52 0.09
N LEU A 199 -27.33 -35.27 -1.04
CA LEU A 199 -26.74 -34.90 -2.32
C LEU A 199 -26.82 -33.39 -2.48
N LEU A 200 -25.67 -32.74 -2.63
CA LEU A 200 -25.56 -31.30 -2.68
C LEU A 200 -24.69 -30.88 -3.88
N SER A 201 -25.27 -30.09 -4.78
CA SER A 201 -24.60 -29.40 -5.89
C SER A 201 -24.87 -27.89 -5.81
N PRO A 202 -24.25 -27.04 -6.67
CA PRO A 202 -24.37 -25.58 -6.57
C PRO A 202 -25.80 -25.04 -6.67
N GLU A 203 -26.74 -25.84 -7.17
CA GLU A 203 -28.16 -25.45 -7.33
C GLU A 203 -29.16 -26.44 -6.72
N ASN A 204 -28.75 -27.69 -6.44
CA ASN A 204 -29.66 -28.74 -5.97
C ASN A 204 -29.23 -29.26 -4.58
N ASP A 205 -30.17 -29.30 -3.64
CA ASP A 205 -30.01 -29.91 -2.31
C ASP A 205 -31.12 -30.96 -2.10
N VAL A 206 -30.73 -32.23 -2.10
CA VAL A 206 -31.62 -33.38 -2.18
C VAL A 206 -31.18 -34.41 -1.13
N THR A 207 -32.04 -34.70 -0.16
CA THR A 207 -31.80 -35.78 0.80
C THR A 207 -32.53 -37.05 0.36
N VAL A 208 -31.75 -38.11 0.18
CA VAL A 208 -32.18 -39.44 -0.27
C VAL A 208 -32.21 -40.41 0.91
N GLU A 209 -33.35 -41.05 1.13
CA GLU A 209 -33.53 -42.20 2.02
C GLU A 209 -33.30 -43.50 1.22
N PHE A 210 -32.46 -44.38 1.76
CA PHE A 210 -32.25 -45.74 1.24
C PHE A 210 -32.94 -46.76 2.16
N SER A 211 -33.58 -47.78 1.59
CA SER A 211 -34.30 -48.80 2.36
C SER A 211 -33.38 -49.83 3.05
N SER A 212 -32.09 -49.85 2.77
CA SER A 212 -31.11 -50.68 3.49
C SER A 212 -29.76 -49.97 3.67
N ALA A 213 -29.02 -50.37 4.71
CA ALA A 213 -27.64 -49.92 4.91
C ALA A 213 -26.73 -50.32 3.74
N GLN A 214 -26.98 -51.49 3.13
CA GLN A 214 -26.21 -52.04 2.02
C GLN A 214 -26.37 -51.16 0.76
N ALA A 215 -27.60 -50.80 0.39
CA ALA A 215 -27.86 -49.89 -0.73
C ALA A 215 -27.19 -48.52 -0.53
N LYS A 216 -27.20 -47.99 0.69
CA LYS A 216 -26.44 -46.76 1.04
C LYS A 216 -24.93 -46.93 0.85
N THR A 217 -24.35 -48.06 1.27
CA THR A 217 -22.91 -48.31 1.06
C THR A 217 -22.55 -48.52 -0.41
N ASP A 218 -23.39 -49.19 -1.18
CA ASP A 218 -23.12 -49.48 -2.60
C ASP A 218 -23.27 -48.21 -3.46
N PHE A 219 -24.24 -47.36 -3.16
CA PHE A 219 -24.33 -46.02 -3.73
C PHE A 219 -23.11 -45.15 -3.36
N ALA A 220 -22.70 -45.15 -2.08
CA ALA A 220 -21.53 -44.39 -1.64
C ALA A 220 -20.22 -44.89 -2.28
N GLN A 221 -20.09 -46.20 -2.50
CA GLN A 221 -18.99 -46.81 -3.23
C GLN A 221 -19.02 -46.41 -4.71
N SER A 222 -20.16 -46.52 -5.40
CA SER A 222 -20.30 -46.14 -6.82
C SER A 222 -20.02 -44.65 -7.06
N ALA A 223 -20.58 -43.77 -6.22
CA ALA A 223 -20.23 -42.34 -6.23
C ALA A 223 -18.75 -42.08 -5.83
N GLY A 224 -18.12 -43.01 -5.11
CA GLY A 224 -16.69 -43.00 -4.77
C GLY A 224 -15.77 -43.53 -5.88
N LEU A 225 -16.23 -44.45 -6.72
CA LEU A 225 -15.46 -45.03 -7.84
C LEU A 225 -15.16 -43.99 -8.91
N TRP A 226 -16.08 -43.05 -9.16
CA TRP A 226 -15.82 -41.87 -9.98
C TRP A 226 -14.62 -41.05 -9.44
N ARG A 227 -14.58 -40.82 -8.12
CA ARG A 227 -13.57 -39.97 -7.45
C ARG A 227 -12.14 -40.51 -7.57
N ARG A 228 -11.97 -41.84 -7.73
CA ARG A 228 -10.65 -42.48 -7.94
C ARG A 228 -10.04 -42.22 -9.34
N ARG A 229 -10.74 -41.53 -10.24
CA ARG A 229 -10.22 -41.11 -11.56
C ARG A 229 -9.57 -39.71 -11.56
N VAL A 230 -9.66 -38.98 -10.45
CA VAL A 230 -8.88 -37.76 -10.19
C VAL A 230 -7.63 -38.17 -9.39
N PRO A 231 -6.44 -37.57 -9.62
CA PRO A 231 -5.24 -37.91 -8.85
C PRO A 231 -5.47 -37.69 -7.35
N LEU A 232 -5.41 -38.79 -6.58
CA LEU A 232 -5.55 -38.76 -5.12
C LEU A 232 -4.18 -38.55 -4.48
N GLU A 233 -4.03 -37.47 -3.71
CA GLU A 233 -2.94 -37.40 -2.73
C GLU A 233 -3.14 -38.47 -1.66
N LYS A 234 -2.09 -39.23 -1.35
CA LYS A 234 -2.13 -40.26 -0.30
C LYS A 234 -2.00 -39.59 1.07
N THR A 235 -3.05 -39.64 1.88
CA THR A 235 -2.94 -39.42 3.32
C THR A 235 -2.15 -40.55 3.99
N ARG A 236 -1.44 -40.25 5.08
CA ARG A 236 -0.57 -41.22 5.79
C ARG A 236 -1.31 -42.45 6.33
N ASP A 237 -2.61 -42.34 6.60
CA ASP A 237 -3.39 -43.35 7.32
C ASP A 237 -4.26 -44.27 6.43
N GLY A 238 -4.07 -44.22 5.09
CA GLY A 238 -4.69 -45.17 4.14
C GLY A 238 -6.23 -45.10 4.00
N THR A 239 -6.90 -44.29 4.83
CA THR A 239 -8.36 -44.05 4.77
C THR A 239 -8.66 -42.91 3.80
N ALA A 240 -9.36 -43.23 2.72
CA ALA A 240 -9.73 -42.28 1.66
C ALA A 240 -10.93 -41.40 2.07
N ALA A 241 -10.69 -40.43 2.97
CA ALA A 241 -11.65 -39.38 3.28
C ALA A 241 -11.80 -38.39 2.10
N LEU A 242 -12.95 -37.71 2.03
CA LEU A 242 -13.25 -36.80 0.92
C LEU A 242 -12.50 -35.46 1.06
N PRO A 243 -11.94 -34.92 -0.02
CA PRO A 243 -11.42 -33.55 0.00
C PRO A 243 -12.61 -32.58 0.16
N VAL A 244 -12.62 -31.88 1.31
CA VAL A 244 -13.63 -30.86 1.66
C VAL A 244 -13.63 -29.71 0.66
N ARG A 245 -12.43 -29.36 0.16
CA ARG A 245 -12.20 -28.36 -0.89
C ARG A 245 -12.10 -29.03 -2.26
N ARG A 246 -12.74 -28.43 -3.26
CA ARG A 246 -12.70 -28.87 -4.66
C ARG A 246 -12.39 -27.70 -5.58
N GLN A 247 -11.88 -27.97 -6.77
CA GLN A 247 -11.85 -26.99 -7.86
C GLN A 247 -12.82 -27.40 -8.97
N GLY A 248 -13.41 -26.42 -9.63
CA GLY A 248 -14.30 -26.66 -10.78
C GLY A 248 -14.92 -25.38 -11.32
N SER A 249 -15.56 -25.50 -12.49
CA SER A 249 -16.37 -24.44 -13.09
C SER A 249 -17.86 -24.81 -13.02
N HIS A 250 -18.72 -23.84 -12.76
CA HIS A 250 -20.18 -23.97 -12.83
C HIS A 250 -20.77 -22.76 -13.55
N SER A 251 -21.85 -22.96 -14.30
CA SER A 251 -22.66 -21.86 -14.85
C SER A 251 -24.02 -21.90 -14.19
N PHE A 252 -24.31 -20.90 -13.36
CA PHE A 252 -25.52 -20.83 -12.56
C PHE A 252 -26.76 -20.56 -13.42
N SER A 253 -27.90 -21.18 -13.11
CA SER A 253 -29.15 -20.88 -13.80
C SER A 253 -29.65 -19.44 -13.54
N ALA A 254 -30.55 -18.97 -14.40
CA ALA A 254 -31.22 -17.66 -14.27
C ALA A 254 -32.15 -17.54 -13.05
N LYS A 255 -32.35 -18.63 -12.29
CA LYS A 255 -33.16 -18.66 -11.06
C LYS A 255 -32.32 -18.54 -9.79
N HIS A 256 -31.00 -18.61 -9.89
CA HIS A 256 -30.12 -18.57 -8.72
C HIS A 256 -30.11 -17.16 -8.09
N PRO A 257 -30.34 -17.00 -6.77
CA PRO A 257 -30.60 -15.69 -6.15
C PRO A 257 -29.44 -14.69 -6.25
N THR A 258 -28.19 -15.13 -6.07
CA THR A 258 -27.01 -14.24 -6.04
C THR A 258 -26.27 -14.16 -7.38
N PHE A 259 -26.08 -15.30 -8.05
CA PHE A 259 -25.26 -15.47 -9.24
C PHE A 259 -26.08 -15.82 -10.50
N SER A 260 -27.30 -15.30 -10.64
CA SER A 260 -28.17 -15.56 -11.80
C SER A 260 -27.41 -15.48 -13.14
N SER A 261 -27.41 -16.58 -13.91
CA SER A 261 -26.73 -16.69 -15.22
C SER A 261 -25.21 -16.44 -15.21
N CYS A 262 -24.57 -16.37 -14.04
CA CYS A 262 -23.14 -16.12 -13.94
C CYS A 262 -22.33 -17.42 -14.07
N ARG A 263 -21.10 -17.32 -14.55
CA ARG A 263 -20.15 -18.44 -14.60
C ARG A 263 -19.08 -18.26 -13.54
N TYR A 264 -18.86 -19.26 -12.70
CA TYR A 264 -17.78 -19.28 -11.72
C TYR A 264 -16.72 -20.34 -12.09
N GLU A 265 -15.45 -20.03 -11.83
CA GLU A 265 -14.29 -20.90 -11.96
C GLU A 265 -13.43 -20.76 -10.71
N GLY A 266 -13.27 -21.80 -9.89
CA GLY A 266 -12.41 -21.68 -8.70
C GLY A 266 -12.62 -22.75 -7.65
N GLY A 267 -12.28 -22.39 -6.41
CA GLY A 267 -12.48 -23.23 -5.24
C GLY A 267 -13.94 -23.33 -4.79
N TRP A 268 -14.31 -24.48 -4.23
CA TRP A 268 -15.63 -24.78 -3.69
C TRP A 268 -15.55 -25.57 -2.38
N ILE A 269 -16.45 -25.28 -1.44
CA ILE A 269 -16.71 -26.07 -0.22
C ILE A 269 -18.23 -26.18 -0.06
N ASP A 270 -18.74 -27.37 0.26
CA ASP A 270 -20.18 -27.66 0.43
C ASP A 270 -21.06 -27.00 -0.65
N ALA A 271 -20.69 -27.22 -1.91
CA ALA A 271 -21.32 -26.69 -3.11
C ALA A 271 -21.40 -25.15 -3.23
N LYS A 272 -20.68 -24.41 -2.39
CA LYS A 272 -20.60 -22.94 -2.45
C LYS A 272 -19.22 -22.47 -2.93
N PRO A 273 -19.13 -21.39 -3.73
CA PRO A 273 -17.88 -20.70 -4.02
C PRO A 273 -17.10 -20.36 -2.74
N HIS A 274 -15.85 -20.81 -2.65
CA HIS A 274 -15.01 -20.64 -1.45
C HIS A 274 -13.52 -20.67 -1.80
N GLY A 275 -12.73 -19.79 -1.20
CA GLY A 275 -11.30 -19.61 -1.51
C GLY A 275 -11.11 -18.70 -2.71
N SER A 276 -10.07 -18.90 -3.51
CA SER A 276 -9.82 -18.09 -4.71
C SER A 276 -10.65 -18.58 -5.90
N GLY A 277 -11.18 -17.63 -6.68
CA GLY A 277 -11.93 -17.93 -7.89
C GLY A 277 -12.13 -16.73 -8.80
N LYS A 278 -12.75 -16.99 -9.94
CA LYS A 278 -13.17 -16.02 -10.96
C LYS A 278 -14.68 -16.14 -11.17
N LEU A 279 -15.36 -15.02 -11.29
CA LEU A 279 -16.79 -14.94 -11.55
C LEU A 279 -17.01 -14.02 -12.76
N TYR A 280 -17.82 -14.46 -13.71
CA TYR A 280 -18.17 -13.73 -14.93
C TYR A 280 -19.69 -13.54 -14.98
N TRP A 281 -20.16 -12.33 -15.23
CA TRP A 281 -21.57 -12.00 -15.38
C TRP A 281 -21.97 -11.90 -16.87
N PRO A 282 -23.25 -12.10 -17.22
CA PRO A 282 -23.75 -11.95 -18.60
C PRO A 282 -23.54 -10.56 -19.21
N ASP A 283 -23.50 -9.52 -18.37
CA ASP A 283 -23.24 -8.12 -18.77
C ASP A 283 -21.76 -7.83 -19.07
N GLY A 284 -20.89 -8.83 -18.95
CA GLY A 284 -19.45 -8.72 -19.19
C GLY A 284 -18.64 -8.24 -17.98
N ARG A 285 -19.27 -7.99 -16.81
CA ARG A 285 -18.51 -7.83 -15.57
C ARG A 285 -17.72 -9.09 -15.25
N MET A 286 -16.58 -8.92 -14.60
CA MET A 286 -15.72 -10.01 -14.13
C MET A 286 -15.13 -9.67 -12.77
N TYR A 287 -15.08 -10.64 -11.86
CA TYR A 287 -14.40 -10.53 -10.57
C TYR A 287 -13.38 -11.66 -10.43
N ILE A 288 -12.19 -11.32 -9.94
CA ILE A 288 -11.11 -12.26 -9.65
C ILE A 288 -10.67 -11.99 -8.22
N GLY A 289 -10.81 -12.96 -7.32
CA GLY A 289 -10.48 -12.73 -5.92
C GLY A 289 -10.97 -13.83 -5.00
N ARG A 290 -11.15 -13.49 -3.73
CA ARG A 290 -11.59 -14.43 -2.71
C ARG A 290 -13.11 -14.47 -2.52
N PHE A 291 -13.55 -15.65 -2.12
CA PHE A 291 -14.92 -16.04 -1.83
C PHE A 291 -14.96 -16.76 -0.47
N ARG A 292 -16.03 -16.56 0.28
CA ARG A 292 -16.33 -17.31 1.49
C ARG A 292 -17.81 -17.64 1.50
N ASP A 293 -18.11 -18.93 1.68
CA ASP A 293 -19.45 -19.46 1.91
C ASP A 293 -20.49 -19.01 0.87
N GLY A 294 -20.04 -18.89 -0.39
CA GLY A 294 -20.87 -18.48 -1.54
C GLY A 294 -20.97 -16.97 -1.75
N VAL A 295 -20.15 -16.17 -1.07
CA VAL A 295 -20.16 -14.71 -1.15
C VAL A 295 -18.76 -14.18 -1.47
N ILE A 296 -18.69 -13.14 -2.30
CA ILE A 296 -17.44 -12.40 -2.58
C ILE A 296 -16.95 -11.74 -1.27
N GLN A 297 -15.75 -12.12 -0.83
CA GLN A 297 -15.24 -11.81 0.51
C GLN A 297 -13.70 -11.85 0.55
N GLY A 298 -13.07 -10.80 1.09
CA GLY A 298 -11.61 -10.65 1.12
C GLY A 298 -11.08 -9.88 -0.08
N LEU A 299 -9.79 -10.00 -0.38
CA LEU A 299 -9.17 -9.25 -1.48
C LEU A 299 -9.59 -9.76 -2.85
N GLY A 300 -9.79 -8.83 -3.78
CA GLY A 300 -10.13 -9.13 -5.17
C GLY A 300 -10.19 -7.89 -6.08
N THR A 301 -10.27 -8.15 -7.37
CA THR A 301 -10.39 -7.15 -8.43
C THR A 301 -11.67 -7.41 -9.24
N MET A 302 -12.55 -6.41 -9.31
CA MET A 302 -13.68 -6.37 -10.24
C MET A 302 -13.34 -5.52 -11.46
N ARG A 303 -13.78 -5.95 -12.64
CA ARG A 303 -13.76 -5.19 -13.90
C ARG A 303 -15.17 -5.01 -14.40
N VAL A 304 -15.53 -3.79 -14.76
CA VAL A 304 -16.86 -3.41 -15.23
C VAL A 304 -16.73 -2.76 -16.61
N PRO A 305 -17.28 -3.37 -17.69
CA PRO A 305 -17.33 -2.74 -19.01
C PRO A 305 -18.16 -1.45 -18.97
N VAL A 306 -17.62 -0.38 -19.54
CA VAL A 306 -18.32 0.91 -19.59
C VAL A 306 -19.11 1.02 -20.89
N GLU A 307 -20.42 1.09 -20.77
CA GLU A 307 -21.33 1.22 -21.92
C GLU A 307 -21.14 2.57 -22.65
N GLY A 308 -21.44 2.59 -23.95
CA GLY A 308 -21.26 3.78 -24.79
C GLY A 308 -19.82 4.17 -25.12
N THR A 309 -18.81 3.49 -24.58
CA THR A 309 -17.39 3.77 -24.92
C THR A 309 -16.99 3.19 -26.29
N ALA A 310 -16.08 3.89 -26.97
CA ALA A 310 -15.50 3.41 -28.22
C ALA A 310 -14.66 2.14 -28.00
N MET A 311 -14.67 1.23 -28.97
CA MET A 311 -13.85 0.02 -28.94
C MET A 311 -12.39 0.36 -29.21
N VAL A 312 -11.50 0.09 -28.25
CA VAL A 312 -10.04 0.25 -28.38
C VAL A 312 -9.45 -1.15 -28.55
N ASP A 313 -8.68 -1.38 -29.63
CA ASP A 313 -8.11 -2.68 -29.99
C ASP A 313 -9.13 -3.85 -29.97
N GLY A 314 -10.36 -3.57 -30.39
CA GLY A 314 -11.46 -4.54 -30.41
C GLY A 314 -12.04 -4.88 -29.03
N ARG A 315 -11.76 -4.10 -27.98
CA ARG A 315 -12.27 -4.28 -26.61
C ARG A 315 -12.97 -3.02 -26.10
N ARG A 316 -14.00 -3.19 -25.26
CA ARG A 316 -14.60 -2.07 -24.50
C ARG A 316 -13.64 -1.61 -23.41
N LEU A 317 -13.68 -0.33 -23.08
CA LEU A 317 -12.99 0.19 -21.89
C LEU A 317 -13.67 -0.38 -20.63
N VAL A 318 -12.88 -0.54 -19.57
CA VAL A 318 -13.33 -1.12 -18.29
C VAL A 318 -12.91 -0.27 -17.11
N ASP A 319 -13.83 -0.05 -16.18
CA ASP A 319 -13.47 0.39 -14.83
C ASP A 319 -12.88 -0.82 -14.08
N THR A 320 -11.77 -0.62 -13.37
CA THR A 320 -11.10 -1.65 -12.58
C THR A 320 -11.07 -1.26 -11.11
N MET A 321 -11.72 -2.05 -10.26
CA MET A 321 -11.84 -1.85 -8.82
C MET A 321 -11.09 -2.95 -8.09
N THR A 322 -9.96 -2.63 -7.46
CA THR A 322 -9.15 -3.58 -6.66
C THR A 322 -9.17 -3.18 -5.20
N GLY A 323 -9.43 -4.10 -4.29
CA GLY A 323 -9.44 -3.80 -2.86
C GLY A 323 -10.00 -4.94 -2.01
N VAL A 324 -10.36 -4.62 -0.78
CA VAL A 324 -11.04 -5.54 0.13
C VAL A 324 -12.55 -5.55 -0.15
N TRP A 325 -13.13 -6.75 -0.21
CA TRP A 325 -14.55 -6.97 -0.42
C TRP A 325 -15.20 -7.61 0.81
N LYS A 326 -16.42 -7.18 1.12
CA LYS A 326 -17.24 -7.70 2.22
C LYS A 326 -18.67 -7.83 1.72
N ASN A 327 -19.26 -9.00 1.85
CA ASN A 327 -20.63 -9.29 1.41
C ASN A 327 -20.93 -8.87 -0.05
N GLY A 328 -19.96 -9.03 -0.97
CA GLY A 328 -20.10 -8.63 -2.37
C GLY A 328 -19.98 -7.14 -2.68
N LYS A 329 -19.64 -6.30 -1.69
CA LYS A 329 -19.36 -4.87 -1.87
C LYS A 329 -17.91 -4.53 -1.56
N LEU A 330 -17.40 -3.47 -2.17
CA LEU A 330 -16.05 -2.95 -1.91
C LEU A 330 -16.07 -2.21 -0.56
N ASN A 331 -15.25 -2.65 0.39
CA ASN A 331 -15.32 -2.22 1.78
C ASN A 331 -13.93 -2.36 2.44
N GLY A 332 -13.34 -1.24 2.88
CA GLY A 332 -11.93 -1.13 3.25
C GLY A 332 -11.13 -0.30 2.24
N LEU A 333 -9.80 -0.37 2.29
CA LEU A 333 -8.93 0.28 1.30
C LEU A 333 -9.11 -0.31 -0.11
N ALA A 334 -9.16 0.57 -1.11
CA ALA A 334 -9.31 0.21 -2.51
C ALA A 334 -8.63 1.21 -3.47
N LEU A 335 -8.27 0.68 -4.64
CA LEU A 335 -7.84 1.41 -5.82
C LEU A 335 -8.88 1.20 -6.93
N VAL A 336 -9.49 2.30 -7.37
CA VAL A 336 -10.43 2.33 -8.50
C VAL A 336 -9.79 3.10 -9.65
N GLN A 337 -9.61 2.42 -10.78
CA GLN A 337 -9.16 3.02 -12.04
C GLN A 337 -10.37 3.12 -12.97
N TYR A 338 -10.74 4.33 -13.36
CA TYR A 338 -11.89 4.56 -14.24
C TYR A 338 -11.45 4.54 -15.71
N ALA A 339 -12.31 4.05 -16.59
CA ALA A 339 -12.14 4.08 -18.05
C ALA A 339 -11.91 5.49 -18.61
N SER A 340 -12.32 6.53 -17.88
CA SER A 340 -12.05 7.93 -18.20
C SER A 340 -10.57 8.33 -18.08
N GLY A 341 -9.73 7.48 -17.48
CA GLY A 341 -8.34 7.75 -17.11
C GLY A 341 -8.18 8.33 -15.70
N SER A 342 -9.28 8.62 -15.00
CA SER A 342 -9.23 9.08 -13.60
C SER A 342 -8.93 7.91 -12.66
N SER A 343 -8.42 8.18 -11.46
CA SER A 343 -8.28 7.16 -10.41
C SER A 343 -8.70 7.67 -9.03
N TYR A 344 -9.24 6.77 -8.22
CA TYR A 344 -9.47 6.96 -6.79
C TYR A 344 -8.67 5.93 -6.00
N GLU A 345 -7.96 6.39 -4.98
CA GLU A 345 -7.20 5.56 -4.05
C GLU A 345 -7.56 5.98 -2.63
N GLY A 346 -8.17 5.09 -1.85
CA GLY A 346 -8.69 5.46 -0.54
C GLY A 346 -9.58 4.40 0.07
N TYR A 347 -10.25 4.76 1.16
CA TYR A 347 -11.19 3.86 1.83
C TYR A 347 -12.56 3.90 1.13
N MET A 348 -13.25 2.76 1.16
CA MET A 348 -14.57 2.53 0.58
C MET A 348 -15.46 1.87 1.62
N LYS A 349 -16.75 2.19 1.61
CA LYS A 349 -17.75 1.59 2.49
C LYS A 349 -19.00 1.28 1.69
N GLU A 350 -19.41 0.00 1.68
CA GLU A 350 -20.57 -0.46 0.91
C GLU A 350 -20.54 -0.07 -0.59
N SER A 351 -19.34 -0.07 -1.19
CA SER A 351 -19.02 0.39 -2.56
C SER A 351 -19.11 1.90 -2.83
N LEU A 352 -19.25 2.75 -1.81
CA LEU A 352 -19.16 4.23 -1.91
C LEU A 352 -17.82 4.72 -1.33
N LYS A 353 -17.26 5.83 -1.82
CA LYS A 353 -16.08 6.48 -1.19
C LYS A 353 -16.45 6.98 0.19
N HIS A 354 -15.60 6.69 1.18
CA HIS A 354 -15.86 7.00 2.59
C HIS A 354 -14.54 7.04 3.36
N GLY A 355 -14.40 7.89 4.37
CA GLY A 355 -13.13 8.07 5.08
C GLY A 355 -12.10 8.84 4.25
N HIS A 356 -10.81 8.55 4.40
CA HIS A 356 -9.77 9.26 3.62
C HIS A 356 -9.63 8.69 2.20
N GLY A 357 -9.45 9.58 1.21
CA GLY A 357 -9.16 9.16 -0.16
C GLY A 357 -8.64 10.26 -1.09
N VAL A 358 -7.87 9.83 -2.07
CA VAL A 358 -7.23 10.62 -3.12
C VAL A 358 -7.96 10.38 -4.44
N LEU A 359 -8.48 11.43 -5.06
CA LEU A 359 -9.05 11.39 -6.41
C LEU A 359 -8.15 12.18 -7.36
N ARG A 360 -7.65 11.49 -8.39
CA ARG A 360 -6.86 12.06 -9.48
C ARG A 360 -7.72 12.10 -10.75
N ALA A 361 -7.95 13.27 -11.31
CA ALA A 361 -8.64 13.40 -12.58
C ALA A 361 -7.77 12.91 -13.75
N SER A 362 -8.41 12.44 -14.82
CA SER A 362 -7.74 11.86 -15.99
C SER A 362 -6.74 12.77 -16.71
N ASN A 363 -6.88 14.08 -16.58
CA ASN A 363 -5.94 15.06 -17.13
C ASN A 363 -4.69 15.26 -16.25
N SER A 364 -4.50 14.50 -15.15
CA SER A 364 -3.43 14.63 -14.15
C SER A 364 -3.34 15.96 -13.38
N HIS A 365 -4.19 16.93 -13.72
CA HIS A 365 -4.07 18.32 -13.28
C HIS A 365 -4.96 18.68 -12.09
N ASN A 366 -6.09 17.99 -11.94
CA ASN A 366 -6.97 18.15 -10.79
C ASN A 366 -6.79 16.97 -9.83
N LEU A 367 -6.43 17.30 -8.59
CA LEU A 367 -6.15 16.37 -7.50
C LEU A 367 -6.97 16.78 -6.28
N TYR A 368 -7.77 15.87 -5.73
CA TYR A 368 -8.35 16.01 -4.40
C TYR A 368 -7.71 14.99 -3.46
N VAL A 369 -7.31 15.44 -2.27
CA VAL A 369 -6.76 14.64 -1.18
C VAL A 369 -7.49 15.06 0.08
N GLY A 370 -8.35 14.21 0.62
CA GLY A 370 -9.22 14.64 1.72
C GLY A 370 -10.17 13.56 2.20
N ALA A 371 -11.08 13.96 3.08
CA ALA A 371 -12.13 13.08 3.55
C ALA A 371 -13.32 13.02 2.58
N TRP A 372 -14.01 11.89 2.65
CA TRP A 372 -15.14 11.47 1.83
C TRP A 372 -16.25 10.91 2.72
N ARG A 373 -17.50 11.16 2.35
CA ARG A 373 -18.66 10.50 2.93
C ARG A 373 -19.67 10.23 1.83
N ASP A 374 -19.91 8.94 1.60
CA ASP A 374 -20.97 8.42 0.74
C ASP A 374 -20.88 9.01 -0.68
N ASP A 375 -19.70 8.82 -1.28
CA ASP A 375 -19.24 9.32 -2.59
C ASP A 375 -18.99 10.84 -2.74
N LYS A 376 -19.26 11.63 -1.70
CA LYS A 376 -19.07 13.09 -1.71
C LYS A 376 -17.88 13.55 -0.87
N LYS A 377 -17.23 14.65 -1.26
CA LYS A 377 -16.20 15.32 -0.43
C LYS A 377 -16.84 15.89 0.84
N GLN A 378 -16.19 15.66 1.96
CA GLN A 378 -16.68 16.01 3.29
C GLN A 378 -15.49 16.23 4.22
N GLY A 379 -15.60 17.09 5.22
CA GLY A 379 -14.54 17.24 6.24
C GLY A 379 -13.34 18.03 5.71
N TYR A 380 -12.14 17.77 6.21
CA TYR A 380 -10.94 18.47 5.71
C TYR A 380 -10.44 17.87 4.38
N GLY A 381 -10.06 18.73 3.44
CA GLY A 381 -9.52 18.29 2.15
C GLY A 381 -8.74 19.36 1.40
N VAL A 382 -7.68 18.93 0.75
CA VAL A 382 -6.86 19.73 -0.15
C VAL A 382 -7.27 19.44 -1.60
N PHE A 383 -7.58 20.49 -2.35
CA PHE A 383 -7.84 20.42 -3.78
C PHE A 383 -6.79 21.23 -4.53
N SER A 384 -6.03 20.57 -5.41
CA SER A 384 -5.04 21.21 -6.28
C SER A 384 -5.51 21.18 -7.72
N THR A 385 -5.29 22.29 -8.41
CA THR A 385 -5.39 22.45 -9.86
C THR A 385 -4.05 22.93 -10.41
N GLN A 386 -3.95 23.20 -11.72
CA GLN A 386 -2.80 23.91 -12.30
C GLN A 386 -2.61 25.35 -11.78
N ARG A 387 -3.69 26.01 -11.32
CA ARG A 387 -3.71 27.47 -11.06
C ARG A 387 -3.86 27.84 -9.60
N GLU A 388 -4.60 27.04 -8.85
CA GLU A 388 -4.88 27.26 -7.44
C GLU A 388 -4.82 25.96 -6.63
N ARG A 389 -4.48 26.10 -5.34
CA ARG A 389 -4.66 25.08 -4.31
C ARG A 389 -5.56 25.61 -3.21
N TYR A 390 -6.62 24.88 -2.90
CA TYR A 390 -7.48 25.09 -1.73
C TYR A 390 -7.09 24.11 -0.63
N LEU A 391 -6.96 24.60 0.60
CA LEU A 391 -6.72 23.83 1.82
C LEU A 391 -7.82 24.20 2.83
N GLY A 392 -8.85 23.38 3.01
CA GLY A 392 -9.97 23.77 3.85
C GLY A 392 -11.04 22.71 4.02
N MET A 393 -12.15 23.12 4.61
CA MET A 393 -13.29 22.23 4.85
C MET A 393 -14.16 22.08 3.59
N TRP A 394 -14.85 20.94 3.52
CA TRP A 394 -15.73 20.51 2.43
C TRP A 394 -17.06 20.01 2.99
N PHE A 395 -18.13 20.31 2.26
CA PHE A 395 -19.47 19.80 2.54
C PHE A 395 -20.23 19.61 1.23
N ASP A 396 -20.73 18.40 0.99
CA ASP A 396 -21.59 18.08 -0.17
C ASP A 396 -20.92 18.43 -1.52
N ASP A 397 -19.65 18.04 -1.67
CA ASP A 397 -18.76 18.35 -2.82
C ASP A 397 -18.34 19.81 -3.02
N LEU A 398 -18.82 20.75 -2.20
CA LEU A 398 -18.52 22.18 -2.26
C LEU A 398 -17.52 22.61 -1.18
N ARG A 399 -16.73 23.66 -1.45
CA ARG A 399 -15.93 24.33 -0.40
C ARG A 399 -16.87 25.00 0.60
N HIS A 400 -16.64 24.75 1.88
CA HIS A 400 -17.47 25.22 2.99
C HIS A 400 -16.63 25.39 4.26
N GLY A 401 -17.06 26.19 5.23
CA GLY A 401 -16.32 26.36 6.49
C GLY A 401 -15.00 27.11 6.31
N LEU A 402 -14.05 26.92 7.23
CA LEU A 402 -12.75 27.59 7.16
C LEU A 402 -11.86 26.98 6.07
N GLY A 403 -11.06 27.81 5.41
CA GLY A 403 -10.12 27.36 4.39
C GLY A 403 -9.20 28.46 3.88
N ALA A 404 -8.15 28.05 3.16
CA ALA A 404 -7.23 28.94 2.47
C ALA A 404 -7.14 28.60 0.98
N VAL A 405 -6.92 29.59 0.12
CA VAL A 405 -6.62 29.44 -1.31
C VAL A 405 -5.30 30.10 -1.61
N VAL A 406 -4.42 29.39 -2.31
CA VAL A 406 -3.17 29.93 -2.86
C VAL A 406 -3.18 29.78 -4.37
N THR A 407 -2.96 30.89 -5.06
CA THR A 407 -2.84 30.91 -6.53
C THR A 407 -1.38 30.85 -6.97
N ILE A 408 -1.13 30.35 -8.18
CA ILE A 408 0.19 30.37 -8.82
C ILE A 408 0.74 31.80 -8.99
N ASP A 409 -0.15 32.79 -9.09
CA ASP A 409 0.20 34.21 -9.18
C ASP A 409 0.67 34.79 -7.83
N GLY A 410 0.70 34.00 -6.75
CA GLY A 410 1.16 34.41 -5.42
C GLY A 410 0.09 35.06 -4.53
N VAL A 411 -1.14 35.18 -5.01
CA VAL A 411 -2.27 35.68 -4.19
C VAL A 411 -2.68 34.63 -3.15
N PHE A 412 -2.85 35.06 -1.91
CA PHE A 412 -3.25 34.25 -0.77
C PHE A 412 -4.59 34.71 -0.18
N HIS A 413 -5.53 33.80 -0.01
CA HIS A 413 -6.79 34.02 0.70
C HIS A 413 -6.89 33.07 1.90
N GLU A 414 -7.42 33.55 3.02
CA GLU A 414 -7.89 32.73 4.15
C GLU A 414 -9.29 33.20 4.57
N GLY A 415 -10.20 32.32 4.98
CA GLY A 415 -11.52 32.75 5.43
C GLY A 415 -12.60 31.67 5.50
N LEU A 416 -13.83 32.15 5.71
CA LEU A 416 -15.06 31.37 5.73
C LEU A 416 -15.66 31.25 4.33
N PHE A 417 -15.83 30.01 3.88
CA PHE A 417 -16.45 29.64 2.61
C PHE A 417 -17.89 29.14 2.81
N GLU A 418 -18.79 29.57 1.94
CA GLU A 418 -20.16 29.08 1.85
C GLU A 418 -20.52 28.73 0.41
N LYS A 419 -20.66 27.43 0.12
CA LYS A 419 -21.03 26.91 -1.21
C LYS A 419 -20.12 27.49 -2.30
N ASP A 420 -18.83 27.19 -2.18
CA ASP A 420 -17.74 27.66 -3.06
C ASP A 420 -17.43 29.16 -3.09
N ARG A 421 -18.10 29.99 -2.28
CA ARG A 421 -17.83 31.43 -2.21
C ARG A 421 -17.16 31.81 -0.90
N LEU A 422 -16.06 32.56 -0.98
CA LEU A 422 -15.48 33.27 0.17
C LEU A 422 -16.46 34.39 0.61
N VAL A 423 -16.87 34.38 1.87
CA VAL A 423 -17.82 35.35 2.46
C VAL A 423 -17.12 36.34 3.38
N LYS A 424 -16.13 35.90 4.14
CA LYS A 424 -15.37 36.74 5.08
C LYS A 424 -13.98 36.16 5.33
N GLY A 425 -12.97 36.99 5.50
CA GLY A 425 -11.61 36.54 5.83
C GLY A 425 -10.54 37.59 5.54
N LYS A 426 -9.33 37.14 5.18
CA LYS A 426 -8.23 37.97 4.70
C LYS A 426 -7.84 37.62 3.27
N LEU A 427 -7.39 38.63 2.53
CA LEU A 427 -6.73 38.56 1.23
C LEU A 427 -5.38 39.27 1.35
N LEU A 428 -4.31 38.60 0.94
CA LEU A 428 -2.97 39.14 0.80
C LEU A 428 -2.57 39.10 -0.68
N CYS A 429 -2.34 40.28 -1.25
CA CYS A 429 -1.93 40.49 -2.63
C CYS A 429 -0.41 40.41 -2.79
N THR A 430 0.03 40.28 -4.05
CA THR A 430 1.45 40.17 -4.43
C THR A 430 2.29 41.40 -4.13
N ASP A 431 1.66 42.58 -4.08
CA ASP A 431 2.25 43.86 -3.70
C ASP A 431 2.40 44.04 -2.18
N GLY A 432 1.95 43.07 -1.38
CA GLY A 432 1.95 43.12 0.08
C GLY A 432 0.73 43.81 0.69
N THR A 433 -0.23 44.29 -0.10
CA THR A 433 -1.48 44.84 0.44
C THR A 433 -2.35 43.74 1.04
N ILE A 434 -2.98 44.04 2.19
CA ILE A 434 -3.82 43.10 2.93
C ILE A 434 -5.22 43.69 3.06
N TYR A 435 -6.26 42.95 2.68
CA TYR A 435 -7.66 43.29 2.95
C TYR A 435 -8.27 42.26 3.91
N ASP A 436 -8.74 42.71 5.07
CA ASP A 436 -9.45 41.90 6.08
C ASP A 436 -10.91 42.37 6.15
N GLY A 437 -11.87 41.52 5.78
CA GLY A 437 -13.26 41.94 5.68
C GLY A 437 -14.21 40.99 4.96
N GLU A 438 -15.30 41.56 4.47
CA GLU A 438 -16.39 40.86 3.78
C GLU A 438 -16.13 40.73 2.27
N PHE A 439 -16.55 39.60 1.70
CA PHE A 439 -16.34 39.19 0.31
C PHE A 439 -17.63 38.65 -0.32
N ASN A 440 -17.66 38.62 -1.66
CA ASN A 440 -18.67 37.92 -2.45
C ASN A 440 -18.01 37.02 -3.51
N GLY A 441 -17.05 36.20 -3.07
CA GLY A 441 -16.17 35.42 -3.94
C GLY A 441 -14.70 35.84 -3.84
N THR A 442 -13.81 35.04 -4.44
CA THR A 442 -12.37 35.27 -4.42
C THR A 442 -12.00 36.60 -5.09
N GLY A 443 -11.30 37.47 -4.36
CA GLY A 443 -10.87 38.79 -4.84
C GLY A 443 -11.97 39.87 -4.92
N ILE A 444 -13.24 39.52 -4.64
CA ILE A 444 -14.38 40.44 -4.72
C ILE A 444 -14.71 40.93 -3.31
N CYS A 445 -14.15 42.08 -2.93
CA CYS A 445 -14.47 42.79 -1.69
C CYS A 445 -15.91 43.33 -1.77
N ASN A 446 -16.73 43.06 -0.76
CA ASN A 446 -18.13 43.48 -0.75
C ASN A 446 -18.64 43.58 0.70
N GLY A 447 -18.55 44.77 1.29
CA GLY A 447 -19.07 45.04 2.63
C GLY A 447 -18.05 45.75 3.52
N LYS A 448 -18.08 45.49 4.82
CA LYS A 448 -17.16 46.11 5.78
C LYS A 448 -15.78 45.43 5.75
N GLY A 449 -14.72 46.22 5.76
CA GLY A 449 -13.36 45.71 5.87
C GLY A 449 -12.30 46.77 6.18
N THR A 450 -11.08 46.29 6.38
CA THR A 450 -9.87 47.08 6.60
C THR A 450 -8.82 46.72 5.55
N LEU A 451 -8.35 47.71 4.80
CA LEU A 451 -7.26 47.59 3.83
C LEU A 451 -5.98 48.17 4.44
N TYR A 452 -4.94 47.34 4.56
CA TYR A 452 -3.59 47.72 4.96
C TYR A 452 -2.76 47.92 3.68
N VAL A 453 -2.32 49.15 3.44
CA VAL A 453 -1.51 49.52 2.27
C VAL A 453 -0.02 49.40 2.59
N THR A 454 0.36 49.70 3.83
CA THR A 454 1.66 49.38 4.43
C THR A 454 1.40 48.87 5.85
N PRO A 455 2.38 48.25 6.54
CA PRO A 455 2.22 47.87 7.96
C PRO A 455 1.88 49.05 8.90
N SER A 456 2.06 50.29 8.44
CA SER A 456 1.73 51.52 9.19
C SER A 456 0.46 52.24 8.70
N ASP A 457 -0.07 51.89 7.54
CA ASP A 457 -1.14 52.61 6.83
C ASP A 457 -2.37 51.72 6.65
N LYS A 458 -3.48 52.03 7.36
CA LYS A 458 -4.75 51.30 7.21
C LYS A 458 -5.93 52.21 6.85
N ILE A 459 -6.86 51.65 6.08
CA ILE A 459 -8.12 52.26 5.66
C ILE A 459 -9.25 51.36 6.12
N GLU A 460 -10.14 51.85 6.99
CA GLU A 460 -11.28 51.10 7.54
C GLU A 460 -12.58 51.65 6.97
N GLY A 461 -13.45 50.82 6.38
CA GLY A 461 -14.70 51.31 5.79
C GLY A 461 -15.54 50.26 5.07
N MET A 462 -16.47 50.72 4.23
CA MET A 462 -17.25 49.89 3.33
C MET A 462 -16.55 49.85 1.96
N MET A 463 -16.16 48.65 1.52
CA MET A 463 -15.35 48.43 0.31
C MET A 463 -16.12 47.56 -0.69
N PHE A 464 -16.13 47.99 -1.95
CA PHE A 464 -16.82 47.30 -3.05
C PHE A 464 -15.94 47.27 -4.30
N GLY A 465 -15.65 46.09 -4.83
CA GLY A 465 -14.91 45.95 -6.10
C GLY A 465 -14.14 44.64 -6.20
N ASN A 466 -13.45 44.46 -7.33
CA ASN A 466 -12.54 43.33 -7.53
C ASN A 466 -11.09 43.83 -7.46
N LEU A 467 -10.42 43.53 -6.34
CA LEU A 467 -9.06 43.98 -6.07
C LEU A 467 -8.05 43.30 -7.02
N LEU A 468 -8.31 42.06 -7.43
CA LEU A 468 -7.38 41.24 -8.23
C LEU A 468 -7.49 41.49 -9.73
N ALA A 469 -8.69 41.72 -10.26
CA ALA A 469 -8.93 41.81 -11.71
C ALA A 469 -8.92 43.24 -12.26
N ALA A 470 -9.35 44.23 -11.46
CA ALA A 470 -9.51 45.62 -11.92
C ALA A 470 -8.58 46.60 -11.21
N GLY A 471 -7.96 46.22 -10.08
CA GLY A 471 -7.16 47.12 -9.24
C GLY A 471 -7.96 48.30 -8.65
N GLN A 472 -9.29 48.23 -8.69
CA GLN A 472 -10.18 49.33 -8.30
C GLN A 472 -11.14 48.89 -7.19
N LEU A 473 -11.06 49.59 -6.05
CA LEU A 473 -11.99 49.49 -4.94
C LEU A 473 -12.76 50.81 -4.77
N LYS A 474 -14.10 50.72 -4.78
CA LYS A 474 -14.96 51.82 -4.36
C LYS A 474 -15.04 51.81 -2.84
N LEU A 475 -14.46 52.84 -2.23
CA LEU A 475 -14.52 53.08 -0.79
C LEU A 475 -15.71 53.98 -0.44
N SER A 476 -16.38 53.69 0.67
CA SER A 476 -17.45 54.52 1.23
C SER A 476 -17.42 54.48 2.75
N ASN A 477 -17.72 55.61 3.39
CA ASN A 477 -17.58 55.81 4.85
C ASN A 477 -16.22 55.34 5.39
N ALA A 478 -15.14 55.61 4.64
CA ALA A 478 -13.81 55.10 4.94
C ALA A 478 -12.98 56.09 5.77
N VAL A 479 -12.29 55.58 6.79
CA VAL A 479 -11.36 56.30 7.65
C VAL A 479 -9.95 55.81 7.37
N TYR A 480 -9.06 56.70 6.92
CA TYR A 480 -7.63 56.43 6.84
C TYR A 480 -6.96 56.77 8.18
N SER A 481 -6.06 55.90 8.64
CA SER A 481 -5.24 56.14 9.81
C SER A 481 -3.80 55.69 9.56
N LYS A 482 -2.84 56.53 9.94
CA LYS A 482 -1.40 56.29 9.85
C LYS A 482 -0.79 56.15 11.24
N THR A 483 -0.15 55.02 11.50
CA THR A 483 0.53 54.75 12.78
C THR A 483 1.91 55.40 12.77
N THR A 484 2.04 56.60 13.35
CA THR A 484 3.34 57.26 13.52
C THR A 484 4.12 56.64 14.68
N PHE A 485 5.20 55.92 14.36
CA PHE A 485 6.13 55.42 15.39
C PHE A 485 6.84 56.59 16.10
N ASN A 486 6.90 56.54 17.43
CA ASN A 486 7.52 57.57 18.24
C ASN A 486 9.04 57.29 18.34
N PRO A 487 9.96 58.19 17.92
CA PRO A 487 11.39 57.86 17.82
C PRO A 487 12.13 57.58 19.14
N GLY A 488 11.48 57.78 20.29
CA GLY A 488 12.10 57.72 21.62
C GLY A 488 12.12 56.34 22.29
N THR A 489 11.38 55.35 21.79
CA THR A 489 11.50 53.97 22.27
C THR A 489 12.63 53.27 21.49
N PRO A 490 13.65 52.68 22.15
CA PRO A 490 14.69 51.96 21.46
C PRO A 490 14.08 50.75 20.74
N VAL A 491 14.11 50.78 19.41
CA VAL A 491 13.65 49.66 18.58
C VAL A 491 14.67 48.53 18.71
N THR A 492 14.47 47.67 19.71
CA THR A 492 15.12 46.36 19.73
C THR A 492 14.69 45.63 18.46
N SER A 493 15.62 44.98 17.77
CA SER A 493 15.33 44.35 16.47
C SER A 493 14.30 43.22 16.55
N SER A 494 13.99 42.72 17.76
CA SER A 494 12.83 41.87 18.01
C SER A 494 11.54 42.54 17.54
N LEU A 495 11.32 43.82 17.82
CA LEU A 495 10.06 44.50 17.54
C LEU A 495 9.79 44.72 16.06
N LEU A 496 10.79 44.78 15.17
CA LEU A 496 10.52 44.88 13.72
C LEU A 496 10.08 43.53 13.15
N GLU A 497 10.70 42.42 13.59
CA GLU A 497 10.29 41.07 13.20
C GLU A 497 8.97 40.66 13.89
N ASP A 498 8.77 41.05 15.14
CA ASP A 498 7.57 40.77 15.91
C ASP A 498 6.38 41.68 15.51
N TYR A 499 6.60 42.85 14.91
CA TYR A 499 5.52 43.71 14.42
C TYR A 499 4.93 43.19 13.09
N ASP A 500 5.77 42.88 12.10
CA ASP A 500 5.33 42.22 10.86
C ASP A 500 4.67 40.86 11.17
N ARG A 501 5.25 40.10 12.12
CA ARG A 501 4.59 38.94 12.71
C ARG A 501 3.24 39.28 13.32
N SER A 502 3.11 40.23 14.24
CA SER A 502 1.87 40.48 14.99
C SER A 502 0.66 40.84 14.11
N VAL A 503 0.89 41.51 12.97
CA VAL A 503 -0.16 41.84 12.00
C VAL A 503 -0.60 40.60 11.20
N LEU A 504 0.32 39.66 10.94
CA LEU A 504 0.07 38.39 10.24
C LEU A 504 -0.41 37.26 11.18
N LEU A 505 0.04 37.22 12.44
CA LEU A 505 -0.12 36.07 13.36
C LEU A 505 -1.48 35.96 14.08
N ASN A 506 -2.43 36.87 13.81
CA ASN A 506 -3.84 36.60 14.07
C ASN A 506 -4.47 35.61 13.03
N SER A 507 -3.64 34.98 12.20
CA SER A 507 -3.94 33.93 11.20
C SER A 507 -4.68 32.69 11.75
N SER A 508 -4.68 32.47 13.07
CA SER A 508 -5.42 31.35 13.70
C SER A 508 -6.95 31.46 13.61
N THR A 509 -7.50 32.60 13.14
CA THR A 509 -8.96 32.85 13.10
C THR A 509 -9.64 32.30 11.84
N TRP A 510 -8.95 32.31 10.70
CA TRP A 510 -9.57 32.14 9.37
C TRP A 510 -9.21 30.83 8.65
N THR A 511 -8.38 29.99 9.27
CA THR A 511 -7.90 28.73 8.69
C THR A 511 -8.29 27.53 9.56
N VAL A 512 -8.29 26.34 8.97
CA VAL A 512 -8.63 25.11 9.69
C VAL A 512 -7.56 24.81 10.75
N PRO A 513 -7.92 24.67 12.05
CA PRO A 513 -6.98 24.30 13.10
C PRO A 513 -6.26 22.99 12.77
N ALA A 514 -4.95 22.93 13.02
CA ALA A 514 -4.11 21.78 12.66
C ALA A 514 -4.63 20.43 13.20
N ASP A 515 -5.20 20.43 14.41
CA ASP A 515 -5.73 19.21 15.04
C ASP A 515 -7.04 18.71 14.42
N GLN A 516 -7.75 19.55 13.65
CA GLN A 516 -8.92 19.14 12.85
C GLN A 516 -8.53 18.61 11.47
N LYS A 517 -7.32 18.93 10.98
CA LYS A 517 -6.83 18.44 9.69
C LYS A 517 -6.52 16.95 9.76
N TRP A 518 -6.91 16.19 8.73
CA TRP A 518 -6.63 14.75 8.57
C TRP A 518 -7.17 13.86 9.71
N THR A 519 -8.14 14.36 10.48
CA THR A 519 -8.72 13.63 11.63
C THR A 519 -9.29 12.29 11.19
N GLU A 520 -9.92 12.24 10.02
CA GLU A 520 -10.50 11.03 9.43
C GLU A 520 -9.44 9.94 9.17
N MET A 521 -8.17 10.29 8.91
CA MET A 521 -7.10 9.29 8.78
C MET A 521 -6.77 8.62 10.12
N PHE A 522 -6.69 9.42 11.20
CA PHE A 522 -6.46 8.91 12.55
C PHE A 522 -7.67 8.15 13.08
N GLU A 523 -8.88 8.66 12.92
CA GLU A 523 -10.14 8.00 13.32
C GLU A 523 -10.33 6.66 12.61
N GLN A 524 -10.11 6.61 11.29
CA GLN A 524 -10.19 5.38 10.51
C GLN A 524 -9.12 4.37 10.95
N PHE A 525 -7.88 4.81 11.23
CA PHE A 525 -6.83 3.94 11.74
C PHE A 525 -7.17 3.37 13.13
N ILE A 526 -7.59 4.23 14.06
CA ILE A 526 -7.92 3.86 15.44
C ILE A 526 -9.13 2.90 15.49
N SER A 527 -10.14 3.11 14.64
CA SER A 527 -11.35 2.28 14.61
C SER A 527 -11.21 0.98 13.81
N GLU A 528 -10.62 1.02 12.61
CA GLU A 528 -10.60 -0.13 11.68
C GLU A 528 -9.33 -1.00 11.79
N GLU A 529 -8.18 -0.40 12.14
CA GLU A 529 -6.90 -1.13 12.27
C GLU A 529 -6.56 -1.47 13.72
N LEU A 530 -6.81 -0.56 14.68
CA LEU A 530 -6.61 -0.82 16.12
C LEU A 530 -7.86 -1.37 16.83
N GLY A 531 -9.04 -1.29 16.21
CA GLY A 531 -10.29 -1.82 16.77
C GLY A 531 -10.88 -1.04 17.96
N ILE A 532 -10.41 0.19 18.21
CA ILE A 532 -10.85 1.01 19.35
C ILE A 532 -12.11 1.81 18.95
N PRO A 533 -13.27 1.62 19.62
CA PRO A 533 -14.46 2.42 19.37
C PRO A 533 -14.26 3.90 19.75
N HIS A 534 -14.92 4.82 19.04
CA HIS A 534 -14.85 6.25 19.38
C HIS A 534 -15.25 6.51 20.83
N GLY A 535 -14.38 7.21 21.57
CA GLY A 535 -14.57 7.54 22.99
C GLY A 535 -14.28 6.40 23.99
N ALA A 536 -13.91 5.20 23.53
CA ALA A 536 -13.47 4.12 24.42
C ALA A 536 -12.03 4.37 24.92
N ARG A 537 -11.70 3.86 26.11
CA ARG A 537 -10.30 3.79 26.55
C ARG A 537 -9.60 2.63 25.82
N PRO A 538 -8.38 2.85 25.28
CA PRO A 538 -7.60 1.78 24.68
C PRO A 538 -7.11 0.81 25.75
N ASP A 539 -7.29 -0.49 25.52
CA ASP A 539 -6.64 -1.57 26.25
C ASP A 539 -5.47 -2.07 25.39
N THR A 540 -4.24 -1.92 25.88
CA THR A 540 -3.00 -2.28 25.19
C THR A 540 -3.08 -3.68 24.57
N THR A 541 -3.64 -4.65 25.28
CA THR A 541 -3.74 -6.04 24.79
C THR A 541 -4.65 -6.17 23.57
N THR A 542 -5.76 -5.42 23.55
CA THR A 542 -6.69 -5.39 22.41
C THR A 542 -6.04 -4.74 21.18
N VAL A 543 -5.29 -3.65 21.38
CA VAL A 543 -4.59 -2.92 20.31
C VAL A 543 -3.54 -3.80 19.63
N TRP A 544 -2.71 -4.48 20.42
CA TRP A 544 -1.74 -5.45 19.88
C TRP A 544 -2.42 -6.62 19.16
N SER A 545 -3.53 -7.16 19.70
CA SER A 545 -4.28 -8.23 19.04
C SER A 545 -4.86 -7.79 17.68
N ALA A 546 -5.26 -6.52 17.56
CA ALA A 546 -5.78 -5.95 16.32
C ALA A 546 -4.69 -5.79 15.26
N ILE A 547 -3.49 -5.32 15.64
CA ILE A 547 -2.32 -5.26 14.74
C ILE A 547 -1.92 -6.67 14.28
N ALA A 548 -1.79 -7.63 15.19
CA ALA A 548 -1.46 -9.01 14.86
C ALA A 548 -2.50 -9.65 13.91
N ALA A 549 -3.79 -9.34 14.10
CA ALA A 549 -4.86 -9.77 13.20
C ALA A 549 -4.81 -9.05 11.84
N SER A 550 -4.43 -7.77 11.77
CA SER A 550 -4.24 -7.03 10.51
C SER A 550 -3.06 -7.61 9.71
N MET A 551 -1.91 -7.80 10.36
CA MET A 551 -0.73 -8.44 9.77
C MET A 551 -1.02 -9.86 9.29
N SER A 552 -1.74 -10.67 10.09
CA SER A 552 -2.16 -12.03 9.69
C SER A 552 -3.06 -12.06 8.45
N LYS A 553 -3.98 -11.09 8.29
CA LYS A 553 -4.81 -10.96 7.08
C LYS A 553 -3.94 -10.70 5.85
N ILE A 554 -2.91 -9.87 5.98
CA ILE A 554 -1.97 -9.54 4.88
C ILE A 554 -1.07 -10.74 4.56
N LYS A 555 -0.47 -11.39 5.56
CA LYS A 555 0.27 -12.66 5.39
C LYS A 555 -0.56 -13.70 4.62
N MET A 556 -1.82 -13.89 5.01
CA MET A 556 -2.73 -14.83 4.35
C MET A 556 -3.18 -14.40 2.96
N ALA A 557 -3.15 -13.10 2.64
CA ALA A 557 -3.49 -12.59 1.31
C ALA A 557 -2.43 -12.98 0.27
N ASP A 558 -1.17 -12.85 0.66
CA ASP A 558 -0.04 -12.67 -0.26
C ASP A 558 0.97 -13.83 -0.25
N CYS A 559 0.52 -15.04 0.13
CA CYS A 559 1.34 -16.27 0.17
C CYS A 559 1.96 -16.67 -1.19
N SER A 560 1.73 -15.91 -2.25
CA SER A 560 2.33 -16.04 -3.58
C SER A 560 3.70 -15.38 -3.74
N LEU A 561 4.12 -14.46 -2.85
CA LEU A 561 5.32 -13.63 -3.05
C LEU A 561 6.55 -14.01 -2.20
N GLY A 562 6.46 -14.98 -1.28
CA GLY A 562 7.63 -15.47 -0.53
C GLY A 562 8.31 -14.43 0.38
N ILE A 563 7.59 -13.37 0.76
CA ILE A 563 8.10 -12.27 1.59
C ILE A 563 8.28 -12.77 3.03
N ALA A 564 9.49 -12.64 3.57
CA ALA A 564 9.75 -12.87 4.98
C ALA A 564 9.19 -11.70 5.81
N PHE A 565 8.33 -12.03 6.78
CA PHE A 565 7.83 -11.09 7.77
C PHE A 565 8.61 -11.30 9.08
N ASP A 566 8.91 -10.21 9.80
CA ASP A 566 9.51 -10.32 11.14
C ASP A 566 8.42 -10.67 12.15
N ASP A 567 8.50 -11.88 12.72
CA ASP A 567 7.52 -12.39 13.71
C ASP A 567 7.54 -11.61 15.04
N ARG A 568 8.49 -10.69 15.26
CA ARG A 568 8.47 -9.76 16.40
C ARG A 568 7.40 -8.69 16.28
N LEU A 569 6.98 -8.32 15.06
CA LEU A 569 5.93 -7.31 14.83
C LEU A 569 4.51 -7.77 15.19
N GLU A 570 4.31 -9.07 15.43
CA GLU A 570 3.01 -9.66 15.74
C GLU A 570 2.88 -10.08 17.22
N LYS A 571 3.93 -9.89 18.02
CA LYS A 571 3.97 -10.28 19.43
C LYS A 571 3.98 -9.04 20.30
N VAL A 572 3.16 -9.04 21.34
CA VAL A 572 3.29 -8.11 22.47
C VAL A 572 4.69 -8.29 23.06
N PRO A 573 5.51 -7.23 23.19
CA PRO A 573 6.75 -7.29 23.96
C PRO A 573 6.48 -7.75 25.40
N THR A 574 7.46 -8.40 26.04
CA THR A 574 7.27 -8.95 27.40
C THR A 574 7.06 -7.89 28.47
N ASP A 575 7.56 -6.68 28.24
CA ASP A 575 7.73 -5.64 29.25
C ASP A 575 6.99 -4.33 28.88
N VAL A 576 5.88 -4.44 28.14
CA VAL A 576 5.08 -3.28 27.68
C VAL A 576 4.55 -2.40 28.81
N ASP A 577 4.29 -2.98 29.98
CA ASP A 577 3.80 -2.28 31.18
C ASP A 577 4.95 -1.92 32.16
N ALA A 578 6.22 -2.04 31.76
CA ALA A 578 7.36 -1.67 32.60
C ALA A 578 7.49 -0.15 32.77
N GLU A 579 8.27 0.27 33.78
CA GLU A 579 8.46 1.68 34.11
C GLU A 579 9.22 2.48 33.03
N TRP A 580 8.91 3.77 32.93
CA TRP A 580 9.55 4.70 32.01
C TRP A 580 11.05 4.84 32.30
N THR A 581 11.87 4.26 31.43
CA THR A 581 13.34 4.14 31.56
C THR A 581 13.99 4.22 30.18
N ALA A 582 15.32 4.40 30.12
CA ALA A 582 16.08 4.30 28.87
C ALA A 582 15.83 2.98 28.12
N VAL A 583 15.76 1.85 28.84
CA VAL A 583 15.49 0.53 28.24
C VAL A 583 14.08 0.47 27.63
N TYR A 584 13.09 1.07 28.28
CA TYR A 584 11.73 1.17 27.73
C TYR A 584 11.68 2.04 26.47
N TYR A 585 12.43 3.14 26.44
CA TYR A 585 12.55 3.99 25.27
C TYR A 585 13.16 3.24 24.08
N GLU A 586 14.28 2.53 24.27
CA GLU A 586 14.91 1.73 23.22
C GLU A 586 13.98 0.64 22.68
N MET A 587 13.20 -0.05 23.54
CA MET A 587 12.19 -1.01 23.11
C MET A 587 11.12 -0.39 22.19
N GLY A 588 10.70 0.85 22.48
CA GLY A 588 9.78 1.61 21.62
C GLY A 588 10.42 2.02 20.29
N CYS A 589 11.68 2.45 20.31
CA CYS A 589 12.47 2.81 19.12
C CYS A 589 12.71 1.62 18.18
N ASP A 590 13.07 0.46 18.73
CA ASP A 590 13.23 -0.79 17.98
C ASP A 590 11.93 -1.20 17.30
N PHE A 591 10.80 -1.20 18.04
CA PHE A 591 9.50 -1.50 17.45
C PHE A 591 9.14 -0.52 16.34
N TRP A 592 9.29 0.79 16.57
CA TRP A 592 9.01 1.81 15.57
C TRP A 592 9.84 1.60 14.30
N THR A 593 11.13 1.33 14.45
CA THR A 593 12.05 1.09 13.33
C THR A 593 11.66 -0.15 12.53
N MET A 594 11.35 -1.26 13.19
CA MET A 594 10.85 -2.48 12.53
C MET A 594 9.49 -2.24 11.83
N ALA A 595 8.59 -1.49 12.47
CA ALA A 595 7.28 -1.16 11.92
C ALA A 595 7.42 -0.30 10.65
N MET A 596 8.26 0.74 10.68
CA MET A 596 8.51 1.63 9.54
C MET A 596 9.23 0.94 8.38
N ALA A 597 10.09 -0.04 8.65
CA ALA A 597 10.74 -0.85 7.62
C ALA A 597 9.76 -1.75 6.85
N SER A 598 8.65 -2.15 7.48
CA SER A 598 7.62 -2.98 6.86
C SER A 598 6.56 -2.14 6.13
N LYS A 599 6.55 -2.21 4.79
CA LYS A 599 5.53 -1.54 3.94
C LYS A 599 4.09 -1.98 4.23
N PHE A 600 3.91 -3.15 4.83
CA PHE A 600 2.61 -3.74 5.10
C PHE A 600 2.06 -3.37 6.48
N HIS A 601 2.93 -2.98 7.41
CA HIS A 601 2.54 -2.70 8.79
C HIS A 601 1.55 -1.52 8.84
N PRO A 602 0.42 -1.63 9.57
CA PRO A 602 -0.62 -0.59 9.61
C PRO A 602 -0.05 0.80 9.96
N LEU A 603 0.85 0.88 10.94
CA LEU A 603 1.46 2.15 11.36
C LEU A 603 2.32 2.78 10.26
N SER A 604 3.03 1.97 9.47
CA SER A 604 3.84 2.45 8.34
C SER A 604 2.97 3.01 7.22
N ARG A 605 1.83 2.35 6.93
CA ARG A 605 0.81 2.86 6.00
C ARG A 605 0.22 4.20 6.47
N LEU A 606 -0.04 4.36 7.77
CA LEU A 606 -0.50 5.63 8.34
C LEU A 606 0.55 6.74 8.18
N VAL A 607 1.80 6.50 8.58
CA VAL A 607 2.91 7.48 8.48
C VAL A 607 3.16 7.86 7.02
N GLN A 608 3.20 6.90 6.11
CA GLN A 608 3.38 7.14 4.67
C GLN A 608 2.24 8.02 4.11
N GLY A 609 0.99 7.70 4.44
CA GLY A 609 -0.16 8.52 4.07
C GLY A 609 -0.08 9.95 4.64
N LEU A 610 0.30 10.10 5.91
CA LEU A 610 0.47 11.41 6.56
C LEU A 610 1.56 12.26 5.90
N VAL A 611 2.67 11.64 5.46
CA VAL A 611 3.70 12.32 4.67
C VAL A 611 3.17 12.73 3.29
N GLU A 612 2.39 11.88 2.63
CA GLU A 612 1.82 12.16 1.30
C GLU A 612 0.77 13.28 1.32
N VAL A 613 -0.10 13.35 2.34
CA VAL A 613 -1.05 14.45 2.48
C VAL A 613 -0.36 15.77 2.86
N PHE A 614 0.68 15.72 3.69
CA PHE A 614 1.51 16.89 4.01
C PHE A 614 2.24 17.41 2.77
N ALA A 615 2.85 16.53 1.98
CA ALA A 615 3.45 16.89 0.70
C ALA A 615 2.41 17.45 -0.29
N SER A 616 1.23 16.82 -0.40
CA SER A 616 0.13 17.30 -1.26
C SER A 616 -0.37 18.70 -0.88
N SER A 617 -0.28 19.05 0.40
CA SER A 617 -0.64 20.38 0.93
C SER A 617 0.37 21.45 0.53
N TYR A 618 1.67 21.20 0.77
CA TYR A 618 2.69 22.27 0.77
C TYR A 618 3.68 22.24 -0.41
N ASN A 619 3.70 21.19 -1.23
CA ASN A 619 4.72 21.04 -2.29
C ASN A 619 4.45 21.91 -3.56
N ASN A 620 5.53 22.44 -4.15
CA ASN A 620 5.69 23.13 -5.45
C ASN A 620 4.80 24.32 -5.84
N ILE A 621 3.51 24.35 -5.50
CA ILE A 621 2.54 25.38 -5.95
C ILE A 621 2.07 26.25 -4.78
N ALA A 622 2.19 25.75 -3.54
CA ALA A 622 1.74 26.42 -2.33
C ALA A 622 2.91 27.00 -1.51
N ALA A 623 3.98 27.38 -2.18
CA ALA A 623 5.13 28.03 -1.56
C ALA A 623 4.86 29.54 -1.41
N HIS A 624 3.85 29.89 -0.61
CA HIS A 624 3.57 31.27 -0.22
C HIS A 624 4.01 31.50 1.23
N LYS A 625 4.61 32.66 1.54
CA LYS A 625 5.20 32.96 2.87
C LYS A 625 4.24 32.75 4.05
N SER A 626 2.94 33.00 3.86
CA SER A 626 1.92 32.75 4.90
C SER A 626 1.69 31.27 5.23
N LEU A 627 2.00 30.34 4.32
CA LEU A 627 1.80 28.91 4.56
C LEU A 627 2.86 28.26 5.45
N VAL A 628 3.93 28.98 5.80
CA VAL A 628 4.99 28.47 6.68
C VAL A 628 4.43 28.09 8.04
N ASP A 629 3.74 29.02 8.70
CA ASP A 629 3.21 28.78 10.04
C ASP A 629 2.10 27.70 10.03
N HIS A 630 1.29 27.65 8.97
CA HIS A 630 0.33 26.57 8.77
C HIS A 630 0.99 25.19 8.63
N ALA A 631 2.08 25.09 7.86
CA ALA A 631 2.83 23.85 7.68
C ALA A 631 3.51 23.40 8.98
N VAL A 632 4.12 24.33 9.73
CA VAL A 632 4.80 24.02 10.99
C VAL A 632 3.82 23.54 12.06
N VAL A 633 2.69 24.23 12.25
CA VAL A 633 1.68 23.84 13.24
C VAL A 633 0.98 22.53 12.84
N GLU A 634 0.73 22.31 11.54
CA GLU A 634 0.23 21.02 11.03
C GLU A 634 1.23 19.88 11.25
N PHE A 635 2.51 20.09 10.96
CA PHE A 635 3.57 19.11 11.19
C PHE A 635 3.68 18.73 12.67
N ARG A 636 3.72 19.71 13.58
CA ARG A 636 3.70 19.47 15.04
C ARG A 636 2.47 18.67 15.47
N SER A 637 1.29 18.97 14.93
CA SER A 637 0.04 18.23 15.20
C SER A 637 0.09 16.78 14.71
N ILE A 638 0.65 16.52 13.52
CA ILE A 638 0.83 15.18 12.96
C ILE A 638 1.78 14.35 13.83
N VAL A 639 2.93 14.90 14.23
CA VAL A 639 3.89 14.23 15.12
C VAL A 639 3.26 13.94 16.48
N ARG A 640 2.60 14.91 17.12
CA ARG A 640 1.91 14.74 18.41
C ARG A 640 0.84 13.64 18.36
N ARG A 641 -0.04 13.66 17.36
CA ARG A 641 -1.10 12.64 17.22
C ARG A 641 -0.54 11.25 16.91
N THR A 642 0.54 11.15 16.13
CA THR A 642 1.19 9.86 15.88
C THR A 642 1.95 9.34 17.10
N TYR A 643 2.53 10.23 17.90
CA TYR A 643 3.06 9.88 19.22
C TYR A 643 1.95 9.34 20.13
N SER A 644 0.76 9.97 20.19
CA SER A 644 -0.38 9.43 20.94
C SER A 644 -0.82 8.04 20.45
N VAL A 645 -0.73 7.74 19.15
CA VAL A 645 -0.98 6.38 18.62
C VAL A 645 0.05 5.39 19.17
N MET A 646 1.33 5.76 19.23
CA MET A 646 2.38 4.94 19.82
C MET A 646 2.15 4.71 21.33
N ARG A 647 1.60 5.69 22.06
CA ARG A 647 1.21 5.53 23.48
C ARG A 647 0.10 4.49 23.70
N TYR A 648 -0.69 4.14 22.68
CA TYR A 648 -1.66 3.03 22.79
C TYR A 648 -1.01 1.64 22.71
N LEU A 649 0.23 1.57 22.19
CA LEU A 649 1.04 0.35 22.14
C LEU A 649 2.02 0.26 23.30
N PHE A 650 2.51 1.41 23.77
CA PHE A 650 3.51 1.58 24.83
C PHE A 650 2.98 2.60 25.87
N PRO A 651 2.15 2.16 26.83
CA PRO A 651 1.40 3.06 27.73
C PRO A 651 2.30 3.85 28.70
N SER A 652 3.48 3.35 29.04
CA SER A 652 4.44 4.03 29.93
C SER A 652 5.20 5.18 29.26
N LEU A 653 5.00 5.42 27.96
CA LEU A 653 5.50 6.63 27.31
C LEU A 653 4.87 7.90 27.93
N PRO A 654 5.67 8.97 28.17
CA PRO A 654 5.19 10.23 28.74
C PRO A 654 3.93 10.81 28.08
N PRO A 655 3.07 11.55 28.82
CA PRO A 655 1.91 12.21 28.24
C PRO A 655 2.32 13.25 27.18
N GLU A 656 1.38 13.65 26.32
CA GLU A 656 1.67 14.60 25.23
C GLU A 656 2.25 15.94 25.72
N SER A 657 1.88 16.40 26.92
CA SER A 657 2.44 17.58 27.59
C SER A 657 3.93 17.47 27.89
N GLU A 658 4.46 16.24 27.94
CA GLU A 658 5.83 15.88 28.29
C GLU A 658 6.53 15.11 27.17
N MET A 659 6.00 15.08 25.94
CA MET A 659 6.61 14.37 24.81
C MET A 659 8.01 14.90 24.44
N HIS A 660 8.31 16.16 24.79
CA HIS A 660 9.62 16.79 24.66
C HIS A 660 10.48 16.71 25.94
N SER A 661 10.11 15.88 26.91
CA SER A 661 10.98 15.55 28.05
C SER A 661 12.12 14.65 27.59
N PHE A 662 13.29 14.79 28.22
CA PHE A 662 14.44 13.94 27.95
C PHE A 662 14.23 12.54 28.54
N VAL A 663 14.75 11.53 27.83
CA VAL A 663 14.77 10.15 28.31
C VAL A 663 15.59 10.07 29.62
N PRO A 664 15.12 9.36 30.66
CA PRO A 664 15.86 9.20 31.92
C PRO A 664 17.22 8.55 31.69
N LEU A 665 18.27 9.11 32.32
CA LEU A 665 19.62 8.53 32.23
C LEU A 665 19.70 7.17 32.93
N PRO A 666 20.56 6.25 32.44
CA PRO A 666 20.91 5.04 33.18
C PRO A 666 21.46 5.35 34.58
N ILE A 667 21.13 4.52 35.56
CA ILE A 667 21.56 4.71 36.95
C ILE A 667 23.09 4.58 37.04
N GLY A 668 23.77 5.71 37.24
CA GLY A 668 25.23 5.77 37.44
C GLY A 668 26.00 6.69 36.48
N GLU A 669 25.35 7.30 35.47
CA GLU A 669 26.02 8.22 34.53
C GLU A 669 25.74 9.70 34.82
N ASP A 670 26.78 10.45 35.19
CA ASP A 670 26.74 11.91 35.34
C ASP A 670 26.85 12.62 33.98
N ARG A 671 25.69 12.72 33.30
CA ARG A 671 25.43 13.40 32.00
C ARG A 671 26.21 12.85 30.79
N PRO A 672 25.51 12.44 29.71
CA PRO A 672 26.19 12.12 28.47
C PRO A 672 26.85 13.36 27.85
N SER A 673 27.97 13.14 27.16
CA SER A 673 28.63 14.12 26.28
C SER A 673 27.76 14.53 25.08
N GLU A 674 26.67 13.80 24.85
CA GLU A 674 25.74 13.96 23.74
C GLU A 674 24.40 14.52 24.20
N ILE A 675 23.66 15.12 23.26
CA ILE A 675 22.30 15.62 23.48
C ILE A 675 21.39 14.42 23.78
N PRO A 676 20.79 14.30 24.98
CA PRO A 676 19.90 13.18 25.28
C PRO A 676 18.64 13.27 24.41
N PRO A 677 18.12 12.15 23.90
CA PRO A 677 16.91 12.14 23.09
C PRO A 677 15.69 12.57 23.92
N THR A 678 14.68 13.14 23.25
CA THR A 678 13.35 13.30 23.85
C THR A 678 12.45 12.11 23.61
N ALA A 679 11.41 11.96 24.43
CA ALA A 679 10.47 10.85 24.34
C ALA A 679 9.76 10.74 22.96
N CYS A 680 9.71 11.81 22.16
CA CYS A 680 9.15 11.81 20.80
C CYS A 680 10.17 11.74 19.64
N ASP A 681 11.48 11.73 19.93
CA ASP A 681 12.52 11.95 18.90
C ASP A 681 12.52 10.88 17.78
N PHE A 682 12.15 9.63 18.08
CA PHE A 682 12.03 8.58 17.05
C PHE A 682 10.89 8.84 16.05
N VAL A 683 9.76 9.37 16.50
CA VAL A 683 8.64 9.78 15.63
C VAL A 683 9.04 11.01 14.83
N LEU A 684 9.55 12.04 15.53
CA LEU A 684 9.96 13.30 14.92
C LEU A 684 11.06 13.09 13.86
N GLY A 685 12.07 12.28 14.15
CA GLY A 685 13.18 11.97 13.26
C GLY A 685 12.75 11.26 11.97
N ASP A 686 11.91 10.22 12.08
CA ASP A 686 11.41 9.50 10.90
C ASP A 686 10.51 10.40 10.03
N PHE A 687 9.54 11.11 10.62
CA PHE A 687 8.69 12.05 9.88
C PHE A 687 9.51 13.16 9.21
N LEU A 688 10.50 13.72 9.88
CA LEU A 688 11.39 14.72 9.30
C LEU A 688 12.18 14.13 8.14
N SER A 689 12.78 12.94 8.27
CA SER A 689 13.55 12.33 7.19
C SER A 689 12.75 12.18 5.89
N ARG A 690 11.45 11.87 5.99
CA ARG A 690 10.53 11.69 4.85
C ARG A 690 9.96 13.00 4.30
N SER A 691 9.80 14.02 5.14
CA SER A 691 9.17 15.31 4.78
C SER A 691 10.15 16.48 4.62
N TYR A 692 11.45 16.29 4.89
CA TYR A 692 12.46 17.34 4.94
C TYR A 692 12.48 18.21 3.69
N ALA A 693 12.38 17.63 2.49
CA ALA A 693 12.38 18.40 1.24
C ALA A 693 11.22 19.40 1.15
N VAL A 694 10.03 19.01 1.65
CA VAL A 694 8.85 19.89 1.72
C VAL A 694 9.05 20.98 2.76
N LEU A 695 9.44 20.61 3.99
CA LEU A 695 9.68 21.57 5.07
C LEU A 695 10.79 22.57 4.73
N GLN A 696 11.94 22.11 4.21
CA GLN A 696 13.05 22.95 3.80
C GLN A 696 12.64 23.93 2.69
N THR A 697 11.77 23.52 1.76
CA THR A 697 11.24 24.40 0.71
C THR A 697 10.34 25.48 1.32
N VAL A 698 9.44 25.09 2.23
CA VAL A 698 8.54 26.00 2.95
C VAL A 698 9.33 27.01 3.80
N TYR A 699 10.27 26.58 4.63
CA TYR A 699 11.12 27.48 5.42
C TYR A 699 12.00 28.38 4.54
N ALA A 700 12.53 27.89 3.43
CA ALA A 700 13.32 28.70 2.50
C ALA A 700 12.52 29.86 1.91
N VAL A 701 11.25 29.63 1.55
CA VAL A 701 10.33 30.69 1.10
C VAL A 701 9.98 31.67 2.23
N GLY A 702 9.76 31.16 3.44
CA GLY A 702 9.51 32.00 4.62
C GLY A 702 10.66 32.93 5.02
N CYS A 703 11.88 32.60 4.61
CA CYS A 703 13.11 33.33 4.96
C CYS A 703 13.81 33.95 3.74
N GLU A 704 13.21 33.89 2.54
CA GLU A 704 13.88 34.19 1.26
C GLU A 704 14.57 35.56 1.24
N GLU A 705 13.88 36.62 1.67
CA GLU A 705 14.43 37.98 1.68
C GLU A 705 15.61 38.12 2.65
N MET A 706 15.52 37.54 3.85
CA MET A 706 16.56 37.62 4.88
C MET A 706 17.77 36.75 4.51
N ASP A 707 17.54 35.57 3.94
CA ASP A 707 18.60 34.68 3.46
C ASP A 707 19.29 35.22 2.20
N ALA A 708 18.58 35.95 1.33
CA ALA A 708 19.18 36.67 0.21
C ALA A 708 20.14 37.79 0.71
N ARG A 709 19.69 38.64 1.64
CA ARG A 709 20.52 39.69 2.27
C ARG A 709 21.72 39.11 3.01
N TYR A 710 21.53 38.01 3.75
CA TYR A 710 22.62 37.29 4.40
C TYR A 710 23.63 36.76 3.36
N TRP A 711 23.17 36.12 2.29
CA TRP A 711 24.03 35.49 1.29
C TRP A 711 24.86 36.50 0.49
N GLU A 712 24.26 37.62 0.10
CA GLU A 712 24.95 38.76 -0.53
C GLU A 712 26.13 39.23 0.33
N ARG A 713 25.86 39.50 1.62
CA ARG A 713 26.85 40.04 2.55
C ARG A 713 27.91 39.03 2.95
N ALA A 714 27.52 37.76 3.17
CA ALA A 714 28.47 36.67 3.41
C ALA A 714 29.38 36.45 2.19
N THR A 715 28.88 36.59 0.97
CA THR A 715 29.68 36.51 -0.26
C THR A 715 30.68 37.67 -0.34
N LEU A 716 30.24 38.89 -0.03
CA LEU A 716 31.10 40.07 -0.02
C LEU A 716 32.21 40.00 1.05
N LEU A 717 31.88 39.58 2.29
CA LEU A 717 32.87 39.34 3.34
C LEU A 717 33.88 38.25 2.94
N ASN A 718 33.47 37.26 2.15
CA ASN A 718 34.37 36.20 1.66
C ASN A 718 35.36 36.63 0.58
N THR A 719 35.24 37.84 0.00
CA THR A 719 36.27 38.39 -0.90
C THR A 719 37.59 38.68 -0.18
N ARG A 720 37.53 38.95 1.13
CA ARG A 720 38.67 39.27 1.99
C ARG A 720 39.54 38.03 2.28
N SER A 721 40.86 38.21 2.43
CA SER A 721 41.75 37.16 2.94
C SER A 721 41.46 36.83 4.40
N ASP A 722 41.94 35.69 4.92
CA ASP A 722 41.63 35.29 6.31
C ASP A 722 42.13 36.35 7.30
N VAL A 723 43.38 36.80 7.15
CA VAL A 723 43.97 37.89 7.94
C VAL A 723 43.13 39.18 7.92
N THR A 724 42.70 39.61 6.73
CA THR A 724 41.91 40.87 6.59
C THR A 724 40.45 40.73 7.03
N LEU A 725 39.94 39.51 7.18
CA LEU A 725 38.63 39.25 7.76
C LEU A 725 38.72 39.14 9.29
N LEU A 726 39.73 38.46 9.83
CA LEU A 726 39.97 38.37 11.28
C LEU A 726 40.21 39.75 11.91
N ASP A 727 41.03 40.59 11.27
CA ASP A 727 41.30 41.97 11.70
C ASP A 727 40.04 42.87 11.60
N PHE A 728 39.22 42.70 10.56
CA PHE A 728 37.96 43.43 10.39
C PHE A 728 36.88 43.03 11.41
N LEU A 729 36.86 41.77 11.84
CA LEU A 729 35.94 41.28 12.87
C LEU A 729 36.45 41.54 14.30
N ASP A 730 37.57 42.24 14.46
CA ASP A 730 38.26 42.51 15.74
C ASP A 730 38.63 41.24 16.54
N VAL A 731 38.97 40.15 15.83
CA VAL A 731 39.45 38.92 16.47
C VAL A 731 40.85 39.17 17.02
N LYS A 732 41.04 39.04 18.34
CA LYS A 732 42.35 39.24 19.00
C LYS A 732 43.42 38.32 18.38
N ARG A 733 44.59 38.89 18.06
CA ARG A 733 45.68 38.19 17.32
C ARG A 733 46.20 36.89 17.95
N HIS A 734 46.04 36.69 19.25
CA HIS A 734 46.42 35.43 19.91
C HIS A 734 45.41 34.29 19.68
N LEU A 735 44.25 34.59 19.10
CA LEU A 735 43.19 33.66 18.69
C LEU A 735 43.20 33.43 17.17
N TRP A 736 44.37 33.50 16.53
CA TRP A 736 44.56 33.28 15.08
C TRP A 736 45.30 31.94 14.82
N PRO A 737 44.69 30.77 15.10
CA PRO A 737 45.31 29.45 14.94
C PRO A 737 45.41 29.03 13.47
N ILE A 738 46.52 28.38 13.09
CA ILE A 738 46.74 27.86 11.74
C ILE A 738 46.96 26.35 11.82
N GLU A 739 46.11 25.58 11.14
CA GLU A 739 46.31 24.14 11.00
C GLU A 739 47.43 23.85 9.98
N ILE A 740 48.68 23.86 10.46
CA ILE A 740 49.85 23.47 9.67
C ILE A 740 50.02 21.95 9.76
N GLN A 741 49.84 21.26 8.63
CA GLN A 741 50.28 19.87 8.48
C GLN A 741 51.81 19.86 8.32
N GLU A 742 52.49 19.00 9.09
CA GLU A 742 53.95 18.88 9.28
C GLU A 742 54.81 19.56 8.20
N GLY A 743 55.31 20.76 8.52
CA GLY A 743 56.16 21.58 7.67
C GLY A 743 57.14 22.43 8.51
N ASN A 744 58.22 22.90 7.88
CA ASN A 744 59.28 23.62 8.58
C ASN A 744 58.76 24.87 9.32
N VAL A 745 59.04 24.95 10.62
CA VAL A 745 58.67 26.06 11.53
C VAL A 745 59.18 27.44 11.08
N LEU A 746 60.14 27.48 10.15
CA LEU A 746 60.70 28.69 9.57
C LEU A 746 59.75 29.38 8.56
N ASP A 747 58.89 28.64 7.87
CA ASP A 747 57.98 29.19 6.84
C ASP A 747 56.65 29.69 7.45
N THR A 748 56.38 29.37 8.71
CA THR A 748 55.16 29.74 9.45
C THR A 748 54.75 31.21 9.28
N PRO A 749 55.64 32.23 9.42
CA PRO A 749 55.23 33.63 9.29
C PRO A 749 54.74 34.01 7.89
N MET A 750 55.30 33.40 6.84
CA MET A 750 54.91 33.64 5.45
C MET A 750 53.60 32.92 5.11
N ILE A 751 53.39 31.74 5.71
CA ILE A 751 52.11 31.01 5.67
C ILE A 751 51.02 31.84 6.37
N CYS A 752 51.26 32.38 7.58
CA CYS A 752 50.33 33.31 8.26
C CYS A 752 49.90 34.47 7.36
N ALA A 753 50.85 35.10 6.68
CA ALA A 753 50.60 36.30 5.88
C ALA A 753 49.88 36.03 4.54
N THR A 754 49.95 34.81 4.01
CA THR A 754 49.43 34.47 2.67
C THR A 754 48.27 33.47 2.67
N ALA A 755 47.98 32.84 3.82
CA ALA A 755 46.91 31.87 3.97
C ALA A 755 45.52 32.42 3.58
N LYS A 756 44.82 31.65 2.73
CA LYS A 756 43.38 31.71 2.51
C LYS A 756 42.79 30.33 2.79
N LYS A 757 41.73 30.27 3.60
CA LYS A 757 41.03 29.05 4.03
C LYS A 757 41.90 28.06 4.82
N GLN A 758 42.80 28.56 5.69
CA GLN A 758 43.60 27.71 6.59
C GLN A 758 43.34 27.97 8.08
N TYR A 759 42.85 29.15 8.44
CA TYR A 759 42.44 29.46 9.81
C TYR A 759 41.13 28.74 10.14
N TYR A 760 41.07 28.07 11.31
CA TYR A 760 39.90 27.31 11.80
C TYR A 760 39.33 26.27 10.80
N LYS A 761 40.17 25.70 9.93
CA LYS A 761 39.74 24.83 8.83
C LYS A 761 38.91 23.62 9.30
N SER A 762 39.30 22.98 10.40
CA SER A 762 38.53 21.87 10.98
C SER A 762 37.11 22.30 11.39
N ALA A 763 36.98 23.38 12.17
CA ALA A 763 35.69 23.91 12.59
C ALA A 763 34.80 24.37 11.42
N ILE A 764 35.39 24.99 10.39
CA ILE A 764 34.66 25.38 9.16
C ILE A 764 34.08 24.15 8.46
N ASN A 765 34.86 23.07 8.30
CA ASN A 765 34.41 21.84 7.67
C ASN A 765 33.29 21.17 8.49
N THR A 766 33.42 21.14 9.82
CA THR A 766 32.38 20.61 10.72
C THR A 766 31.09 21.41 10.57
N LEU A 767 31.15 22.75 10.59
CA LEU A 767 29.97 23.59 10.47
C LEU A 767 29.25 23.42 9.12
N GLN A 768 29.98 23.13 8.03
CA GLN A 768 29.39 22.83 6.72
C GLN A 768 28.50 21.58 6.71
N LEU A 769 28.67 20.65 7.65
CA LEU A 769 27.78 19.49 7.82
C LEU A 769 26.35 19.89 8.25
N LEU A 770 26.14 21.12 8.71
CA LEU A 770 24.80 21.64 9.04
C LEU A 770 23.83 21.55 7.84
N ASN A 771 24.35 21.56 6.61
CA ASN A 771 23.56 21.46 5.38
C ASN A 771 23.24 20.01 4.96
N SER A 772 24.05 19.02 5.36
CA SER A 772 23.84 17.60 5.01
C SER A 772 22.96 16.86 6.02
N VAL A 773 22.81 17.41 7.23
CA VAL A 773 22.03 16.80 8.32
C VAL A 773 20.56 17.23 8.31
N PHE A 774 19.64 16.28 8.47
CA PHE A 774 18.20 16.51 8.34
C PHE A 774 17.49 16.91 9.64
N THR A 775 17.85 16.32 10.79
CA THR A 775 17.11 16.51 12.06
C THR A 775 17.68 17.66 12.91
N PRO A 776 16.83 18.45 13.62
CA PRO A 776 17.28 19.51 14.52
C PRO A 776 18.31 19.04 15.56
N THR A 777 18.06 17.90 16.23
CA THR A 777 18.98 17.34 17.24
C THR A 777 20.37 17.06 16.66
N ALA A 778 20.46 16.52 15.44
CA ALA A 778 21.76 16.28 14.81
C ALA A 778 22.39 17.57 14.26
N LYS A 779 21.60 18.57 13.85
CA LYS A 779 22.12 19.93 13.53
C LYS A 779 22.70 20.62 14.78
N LEU A 780 22.08 20.44 15.95
CA LEU A 780 22.62 20.91 17.23
C LEU A 780 23.88 20.14 17.66
N ARG A 781 23.98 18.83 17.35
CA ARG A 781 25.22 18.06 17.55
C ARG A 781 26.37 18.63 16.68
N VAL A 782 26.15 18.85 15.39
CA VAL A 782 27.12 19.51 14.49
C VAL A 782 27.58 20.87 15.04
N LEU A 783 26.66 21.63 15.63
CA LEU A 783 27.00 22.92 16.25
C LEU A 783 27.90 22.72 17.48
N ASN A 784 27.56 21.81 18.39
CA ASN A 784 28.41 21.46 19.54
C ASN A 784 29.82 21.01 19.12
N ASP A 785 29.90 20.14 18.11
CA ASP A 785 31.16 19.64 17.55
C ASP A 785 31.97 20.77 16.89
N THR A 786 31.31 21.75 16.28
CA THR A 786 31.95 22.96 15.72
C THR A 786 32.62 23.78 16.83
N PHE A 787 31.93 24.03 17.95
CA PHE A 787 32.53 24.73 19.10
C PHE A 787 33.67 23.92 19.74
N ALA A 788 33.56 22.59 19.80
CA ALA A 788 34.64 21.73 20.27
C ALA A 788 35.89 21.83 19.37
N GLU A 789 35.73 21.87 18.05
CA GLU A 789 36.84 22.11 17.12
C GLU A 789 37.41 23.53 17.20
N VAL A 790 36.58 24.58 17.40
CA VAL A 790 37.09 25.94 17.68
C VAL A 790 37.96 25.97 18.94
N ASN A 791 37.51 25.33 20.02
CA ASN A 791 38.28 25.20 21.27
C ASN A 791 39.62 24.49 21.05
N LYS A 792 39.60 23.40 20.29
CA LYS A 792 40.77 22.59 19.93
C LYS A 792 41.78 23.40 19.11
N CYS A 793 41.33 24.11 18.05
CA CYS A 793 42.17 24.99 17.24
C CYS A 793 42.91 26.02 18.11
N VAL A 794 42.23 26.67 19.07
CA VAL A 794 42.86 27.65 19.98
C VAL A 794 43.79 26.96 20.99
N SER A 795 43.38 25.86 21.63
CA SER A 795 44.19 25.18 22.66
C SER A 795 45.51 24.62 22.15
N LEU A 796 45.58 24.24 20.86
CA LEU A 796 46.82 23.77 20.23
C LEU A 796 47.86 24.89 20.02
N HIS A 797 47.41 26.16 20.02
CA HIS A 797 48.25 27.33 19.75
C HIS A 797 48.44 28.23 20.99
N ALA A 798 47.73 27.93 22.09
CA ALA A 798 47.91 28.61 23.36
C ALA A 798 49.31 28.32 23.95
N SER A 799 49.98 29.36 24.42
CA SER A 799 51.29 29.22 25.07
C SER A 799 51.13 28.45 26.39
N ALA A 800 51.55 27.18 26.37
CA ALA A 800 51.46 26.20 27.46
C ALA A 800 50.03 25.71 27.82
N GLY A 801 49.42 24.92 26.92
CA GLY A 801 48.59 23.75 27.26
C GLY A 801 47.29 23.94 28.06
N ASP A 802 46.98 25.16 28.49
CA ASP A 802 45.83 25.46 29.34
C ASP A 802 44.57 25.69 28.50
N LYS A 803 43.40 25.31 29.04
CA LYS A 803 42.13 25.47 28.32
C LYS A 803 41.75 26.95 28.31
N HIS A 804 41.83 27.59 27.15
CA HIS A 804 41.43 28.99 26.99
C HIS A 804 40.00 29.22 27.51
N VAL A 805 39.86 30.14 28.46
CA VAL A 805 38.57 30.49 29.07
C VAL A 805 37.89 31.55 28.21
N TRP A 806 36.88 31.12 27.46
CA TRP A 806 36.10 32.01 26.61
C TRP A 806 35.27 33.01 27.43
N ASN A 807 35.39 34.28 27.09
CA ASN A 807 34.36 35.28 27.32
C ASN A 807 33.56 35.49 26.01
N THR A 808 32.40 36.15 26.11
CA THR A 808 31.51 36.38 24.96
C THR A 808 32.16 37.27 23.89
N ASP A 809 32.96 38.26 24.30
CA ASP A 809 33.62 39.21 23.41
C ASP A 809 34.73 38.57 22.56
N ASP A 810 35.35 37.48 23.05
CA ASP A 810 36.37 36.71 22.33
C ASP A 810 35.76 35.58 21.49
N LEU A 811 34.72 34.91 21.99
CA LEU A 811 34.09 33.78 21.31
C LEU A 811 33.25 34.22 20.10
N PHE A 812 32.50 35.32 20.22
CA PHE A 812 31.56 35.75 19.19
C PHE A 812 32.26 36.16 17.88
N PRO A 813 33.32 36.99 17.87
CA PRO A 813 34.09 37.30 16.66
C PRO A 813 34.73 36.09 15.98
N VAL A 814 35.29 35.16 16.78
CA VAL A 814 35.87 33.91 16.26
C VAL A 814 34.80 33.06 15.60
N PHE A 815 33.64 32.87 16.24
CA PHE A 815 32.55 32.08 15.67
C PHE A 815 31.95 32.75 14.43
N LEU A 816 31.83 34.09 14.43
CA LEU A 816 31.39 34.88 13.28
C LEU A 816 32.32 34.69 12.06
N PHE A 817 33.64 34.63 12.26
CA PHE A 817 34.60 34.27 11.20
C PHE A 817 34.32 32.88 10.62
N VAL A 818 34.11 31.87 11.49
CA VAL A 818 33.80 30.50 11.07
C VAL A 818 32.49 30.43 10.28
N VAL A 819 31.43 31.12 10.72
CA VAL A 819 30.13 31.20 10.00
C VAL A 819 30.29 31.82 8.61
N VAL A 820 31.00 32.95 8.50
CA VAL A 820 31.28 33.59 7.19
C VAL A 820 32.03 32.62 6.28
N ARG A 821 33.09 31.97 6.77
CA ARG A 821 33.91 31.04 5.98
C ARG A 821 33.23 29.72 5.63
N ALA A 822 32.27 29.27 6.44
CA ALA A 822 31.49 28.06 6.16
C ALA A 822 30.55 28.22 4.95
N GLN A 823 30.16 29.45 4.58
CA GLN A 823 29.32 29.74 3.40
C GLN A 823 27.99 28.95 3.41
N LEU A 824 27.34 28.88 4.58
CA LEU A 824 26.07 28.17 4.75
C LEU A 824 24.95 28.86 3.95
N GLN A 825 24.45 28.23 2.89
CA GLN A 825 23.27 28.72 2.17
C GLN A 825 22.00 28.49 2.99
N ARG A 826 21.04 29.44 2.92
CA ARG A 826 19.73 29.35 3.60
C ARG A 826 19.83 29.12 5.12
N LEU A 827 20.74 29.86 5.77
CA LEU A 827 21.01 29.73 7.20
C LEU A 827 19.81 30.14 8.06
N GLY A 828 19.05 31.18 7.68
CA GLY A 828 17.85 31.62 8.38
C GLY A 828 16.73 30.60 8.33
N ALA A 829 16.49 29.97 7.17
CA ALA A 829 15.58 28.83 7.07
C ALA A 829 15.97 27.68 8.02
N THR A 830 17.28 27.42 8.16
CA THR A 830 17.82 26.39 9.06
C THR A 830 17.67 26.77 10.54
N ILE A 831 17.95 28.02 10.91
CA ILE A 831 17.77 28.56 12.26
C ILE A 831 16.30 28.49 12.66
N ARG A 832 15.38 29.01 11.82
CA ARG A 832 13.93 28.98 12.07
C ARG A 832 13.42 27.55 12.25
N MET A 833 13.88 26.60 11.44
CA MET A 833 13.50 25.19 11.60
C MET A 833 13.97 24.59 12.95
N ILE A 834 15.15 24.97 13.45
CA ILE A 834 15.64 24.50 14.75
C ILE A 834 14.83 25.15 15.90
N ASP A 835 14.60 26.47 15.84
CA ASP A 835 13.71 27.19 16.78
C ASP A 835 12.32 26.52 16.84
N ASP A 836 11.71 26.25 15.68
CA ASP A 836 10.34 25.74 15.60
C ASP A 836 10.22 24.25 16.00
N LEU A 837 11.23 23.42 15.77
CA LEU A 837 11.14 21.98 16.01
C LEU A 837 11.85 21.50 17.28
N THR A 838 12.46 22.40 18.05
CA THR A 838 13.19 22.07 19.28
C THR A 838 12.70 22.88 20.50
N PRO A 839 11.43 22.76 20.93
CA PRO A 839 10.91 23.52 22.08
C PRO A 839 11.66 23.27 23.40
N GLN A 840 12.38 22.14 23.51
CA GLN A 840 13.25 21.79 24.63
C GLN A 840 14.63 22.49 24.60
N LEU A 841 14.94 23.32 23.60
CA LEU A 841 16.24 24.00 23.44
C LEU A 841 16.66 24.76 24.72
N ASN A 842 15.72 25.46 25.35
CA ASN A 842 15.92 26.23 26.60
C ASN A 842 16.28 25.36 27.83
N ARG A 843 16.37 24.03 27.67
CA ARG A 843 16.77 23.08 28.71
C ARG A 843 18.16 22.47 28.43
N LEU A 844 18.79 22.81 27.30
CA LEU A 844 20.08 22.24 26.86
C LEU A 844 21.30 23.07 27.31
N GLY A 845 21.11 24.22 27.98
CA GLY A 845 22.17 24.97 28.65
C GLY A 845 23.26 25.49 27.71
N GLN A 846 24.41 24.82 27.65
CA GLN A 846 25.52 25.28 26.79
C GLN A 846 25.16 25.26 25.30
N ILE A 847 24.36 24.29 24.85
CA ILE A 847 23.94 24.17 23.44
C ILE A 847 22.97 25.30 23.05
N GLU A 848 22.15 25.77 23.99
CA GLU A 848 21.29 26.95 23.80
C GLU A 848 22.14 28.21 23.57
N LEU A 849 23.22 28.39 24.34
CA LEU A 849 24.17 29.50 24.16
C LEU A 849 24.90 29.40 22.81
N MET A 850 25.32 28.20 22.41
CA MET A 850 25.94 27.95 21.10
C MET A 850 24.99 28.29 19.95
N PHE A 851 23.72 27.87 20.03
CA PHE A 851 22.70 28.18 19.03
C PHE A 851 22.34 29.67 19.00
N THR A 852 22.25 30.30 20.17
CA THR A 852 22.06 31.76 20.29
C THR A 852 23.22 32.52 19.66
N THR A 853 24.46 32.01 19.79
CA THR A 853 25.66 32.57 19.14
C THR A 853 25.55 32.48 17.61
N LEU A 854 25.15 31.33 17.05
CA LEU A 854 24.90 31.16 15.62
C LEU A 854 23.82 32.11 15.09
N LYS A 855 22.71 32.25 15.83
CA LYS A 855 21.61 33.17 15.51
C LYS A 855 22.07 34.62 15.56
N ALA A 856 22.87 35.01 16.55
CA ALA A 856 23.47 36.33 16.63
C ALA A 856 24.44 36.60 15.45
N SER A 857 25.26 35.62 15.04
CA SER A 857 26.17 35.77 13.90
C SER A 857 25.40 35.99 12.59
N TYR A 858 24.31 35.24 12.35
CA TYR A 858 23.42 35.44 11.20
C TYR A 858 22.85 36.87 11.15
N TYR A 859 22.29 37.35 12.26
CA TYR A 859 21.73 38.70 12.33
C TYR A 859 22.79 39.80 12.25
N GLN A 860 24.00 39.59 12.77
CA GLN A 860 25.10 40.56 12.63
C GLN A 860 25.48 40.72 11.15
N ILE A 861 25.65 39.61 10.42
CA ILE A 861 25.93 39.64 8.97
C ILE A 861 24.84 40.42 8.23
N ILE A 862 23.56 40.16 8.52
CA ILE A 862 22.42 40.88 7.90
C ILE A 862 22.38 42.38 8.24
N LYS A 863 22.90 42.78 9.41
CA LYS A 863 22.89 44.18 9.87
C LYS A 863 24.13 44.97 9.49
N GLU A 864 25.24 44.31 9.15
CA GLU A 864 26.55 44.95 8.94
C GLU A 864 26.54 46.08 7.91
N LYS A 865 26.50 47.34 8.35
CA LYS A 865 26.37 48.51 7.46
C LYS A 865 27.71 48.96 6.87
N SER A 866 28.83 48.42 7.35
CA SER A 866 30.19 48.83 6.96
C SER A 866 30.68 48.16 5.66
N LEU A 867 29.77 47.72 4.80
CA LEU A 867 30.04 47.19 3.49
C LEU A 867 29.66 48.27 2.45
N PRO A 868 30.52 48.54 1.46
CA PRO A 868 30.37 49.69 0.55
C PRO A 868 29.17 49.57 -0.40
#